data_AF-A0AAE1F774-F1
#
_entry.id   AF-A0AAE1F774-F1
#
_cell.length_a   1.000
_cell.length_b   1.000
_cell.length_c   1.000
_cell.angle_alpha   90.00
_cell.angle_beta   90.00
_cell.angle_gamma   90.00
#
_symmetry.space_group_name_H-M   'P 1'
#
loop_
_entity.id
_entity.type
_entity.pdbx_description
1 polymer ?
#
loop_
_entity_poly.entity_id
_entity_poly.type
_entity_poly.pdbx_seq_one_letter_code
_entity_poly.pdbx_strand_id
1 'polypeptide(L)'
;MAFQLLMVVVIAVLLTSLALVTIDFTPGFSPVSVEGYDGSVKRDALVVPLDYLMKGPVTLQQDDPKLIQRIISQYLHHPSDAPYQLHSINDDPSMGQSKMILNILGEQVNNGGFFVECGALDGETRSNTLVFEKKYGWRGVLIEGDPKNFELVKQKNRKTWTVNACLSTQPYPNTVMFKQQFNIGKISKLVTGEKHKGYSEVQCLPFYSVLLALNITTVDYFSLDVEGSELEVLRTIPWDKVNIKIMSVEFIHGAEGKEALKKYVMDQGYKVYSEVTHKGGYANDYIFYKNDIVPWIQSVPNSCVRGEGSSVIGEDCSVRIEGSSVRGEGSSVRGEGSSVRGEGSSVIGEDCRLRGEGSSVRGEESSVIGEGSSVRGEGSSVRGEGSSVRGERSSVRGERSSVRGEGSSVRSEGISVRGKEKKRYQYTSRIGSLPGLTHSIIMGCNALTRRMAFQLLMVVVIAVLLTSLALVTIDFTPGFSPVSVEGYDGSVKRDALVVPLDYLMKGPVTLQQDDPKLIQRIISQYLHHPSDAPYQLHSINDDPSMGQSKTIRNILGEQVNNGGFFVECGALDGETRSNTLVFEKKYGWRGVLIEGDPKNFELVKQKNRKTWTVNACLSTQPYPNTVMFKQQFNIGKISKLVTGEKHKGYAEVQCLPFYSVLLALNITTVDYFSLDVEGSELEVLRTIPWDKVNIKTMSVEFIHGAEGKEALKKYVMDQGYKVYSEVTHNGGYANDYIFYKNDIVPWK
;
A
#
# COMPACT_ATOMS: atom_id res chain seq x y z
N MET A 1 -33.15 55.77 36.78
CA MET A 1 -34.15 55.89 35.69
C MET A 1 -33.66 55.26 34.39
N ALA A 2 -32.61 55.76 33.71
CA ALA A 2 -32.17 55.21 32.40
C ALA A 2 -31.98 53.67 32.37
N PHE A 3 -31.42 53.09 33.45
CA PHE A 3 -31.21 51.64 33.56
C PHE A 3 -32.49 50.79 33.72
N GLN A 4 -33.60 51.39 34.16
CA GLN A 4 -34.90 50.69 34.29
C GLN A 4 -35.69 50.70 32.98
N LEU A 5 -35.59 51.75 32.17
CA LEU A 5 -36.20 51.77 30.82
C LEU A 5 -35.62 50.66 29.93
N LEU A 6 -34.30 50.40 30.03
CA LEU A 6 -33.63 49.43 29.18
C LEU A 6 -34.11 47.99 29.42
N MET A 7 -34.37 47.58 30.67
CA MET A 7 -34.92 46.25 30.96
C MET A 7 -36.37 46.09 30.49
N VAL A 8 -37.20 47.12 30.60
CA VAL A 8 -38.61 47.04 30.17
C VAL A 8 -38.72 46.84 28.66
N VAL A 9 -37.87 47.50 27.86
CA VAL A 9 -37.83 47.31 26.40
C VAL A 9 -37.38 45.90 26.03
N VAL A 10 -36.35 45.34 26.68
CA VAL A 10 -35.87 43.98 26.41
C VAL A 10 -36.92 42.91 26.78
N ILE A 11 -37.61 43.07 27.90
CA ILE A 11 -38.67 42.14 28.32
C ILE A 11 -39.91 42.24 27.41
N ALA A 12 -40.27 43.46 26.95
CA ALA A 12 -41.39 43.64 26.03
C ALA A 12 -41.17 42.93 24.68
N VAL A 13 -39.96 43.05 24.11
CA VAL A 13 -39.62 42.39 22.82
C VAL A 13 -39.63 40.86 22.93
N LEU A 14 -39.19 40.30 24.06
CA LEU A 14 -39.19 38.86 24.31
C LEU A 14 -40.58 38.25 24.56
N LEU A 15 -41.57 39.07 24.94
CA LEU A 15 -42.95 38.60 25.16
C LEU A 15 -43.86 38.73 23.93
N THR A 16 -43.46 39.48 22.90
CA THR A 16 -44.23 39.63 21.65
C THR A 16 -44.10 38.47 20.66
N SER A 17 -43.21 37.50 20.90
CA SER A 17 -42.94 36.37 20.00
C SER A 17 -43.58 35.04 20.44
N LEU A 18 -44.63 35.08 21.26
CA LEU A 18 -45.22 33.88 21.91
C LEU A 18 -46.76 33.80 21.79
N ALA A 19 -47.27 34.04 20.58
CA ALA A 19 -48.66 33.80 20.21
C ALA A 19 -48.79 33.45 18.71
N LEU A 20 -49.90 32.80 18.34
CA LEU A 20 -50.30 32.43 16.98
C LEU A 20 -49.45 31.36 16.27
N VAL A 21 -49.71 30.09 16.64
CA VAL A 21 -49.74 28.99 15.66
C VAL A 21 -51.18 28.49 15.57
N THR A 22 -51.84 28.77 14.46
CA THR A 22 -53.07 28.08 14.03
C THR A 22 -52.71 27.22 12.83
N ILE A 23 -53.06 25.93 12.90
CA ILE A 23 -52.70 24.94 11.88
C ILE A 23 -53.70 25.02 10.72
N ASP A 24 -53.19 25.04 9.49
CA ASP A 24 -53.98 24.76 8.28
C ASP A 24 -53.23 23.75 7.40
N PHE A 25 -53.96 22.85 6.73
CA PHE A 25 -53.40 21.67 6.05
C PHE A 25 -53.51 21.76 4.52
N THR A 26 -52.37 21.93 3.83
CA THR A 26 -52.24 21.57 2.40
C THR A 26 -50.83 21.08 2.07
N PRO A 27 -50.64 19.89 1.44
CA PRO A 27 -49.32 19.36 1.11
C PRO A 27 -48.80 19.92 -0.23
N GLY A 28 -47.90 20.90 -0.17
CA GLY A 28 -47.12 21.39 -1.32
C GLY A 28 -45.66 20.93 -1.24
N PHE A 29 -45.26 19.94 -2.04
CA PHE A 29 -43.87 19.47 -2.05
C PHE A 29 -42.93 20.48 -2.72
N SER A 30 -41.80 20.77 -2.06
CA SER A 30 -40.62 21.41 -2.65
C SER A 30 -39.37 20.84 -1.96
N PRO A 31 -38.32 20.42 -2.70
CA PRO A 31 -37.17 19.78 -2.07
C PRO A 31 -36.30 20.79 -1.31
N VAL A 32 -36.01 20.51 -0.03
CA VAL A 32 -35.00 21.25 0.74
C VAL A 32 -33.61 20.72 0.36
N SER A 33 -32.72 21.63 -0.03
CA SER A 33 -31.32 21.32 -0.34
C SER A 33 -30.48 21.15 0.94
N VAL A 34 -29.64 20.12 0.98
CA VAL A 34 -28.58 19.97 1.99
C VAL A 34 -27.32 20.63 1.44
N GLU A 35 -26.72 21.56 2.20
CA GLU A 35 -25.45 22.17 1.80
C GLU A 35 -24.33 21.11 1.74
N GLY A 36 -23.49 21.19 0.69
CA GLY A 36 -22.33 20.30 0.52
C GLY A 36 -22.62 18.96 -0.19
N TYR A 37 -23.82 18.73 -0.73
CA TYR A 37 -24.12 17.52 -1.51
C TYR A 37 -24.81 17.88 -2.84
N ASP A 38 -24.13 17.68 -3.97
CA ASP A 38 -24.76 17.89 -5.28
C ASP A 38 -25.75 16.75 -5.61
N GLY A 39 -26.80 17.10 -6.37
CA GLY A 39 -27.93 16.21 -6.61
C GLY A 39 -27.76 15.18 -7.74
N SER A 40 -26.61 15.16 -8.44
CA SER A 40 -26.49 14.49 -9.76
C SER A 40 -26.38 12.96 -9.71
N VAL A 41 -25.84 12.38 -8.62
CA VAL A 41 -25.41 10.97 -8.58
C VAL A 41 -26.53 9.96 -8.25
N LYS A 42 -27.75 10.42 -7.91
CA LYS A 42 -28.78 9.61 -7.22
C LYS A 42 -29.57 8.56 -8.02
N ARG A 43 -29.06 8.04 -9.15
CA ARG A 43 -29.66 6.90 -9.87
C ARG A 43 -28.75 5.67 -9.98
N ASP A 44 -27.45 5.89 -10.18
CA ASP A 44 -26.50 4.84 -10.52
C ASP A 44 -25.60 4.50 -9.32
N ALA A 45 -26.20 4.02 -8.22
CA ALA A 45 -25.48 3.59 -7.03
C ALA A 45 -26.14 2.39 -6.34
N LEU A 46 -25.36 1.60 -5.60
CA LEU A 46 -25.81 0.44 -4.81
C LEU A 46 -25.49 0.62 -3.32
N VAL A 47 -26.39 0.13 -2.47
CA VAL A 47 -26.19 0.01 -1.02
C VAL A 47 -25.64 -1.38 -0.76
N VAL A 48 -24.37 -1.48 -0.40
CA VAL A 48 -23.67 -2.76 -0.21
C VAL A 48 -23.29 -2.92 1.27
N PRO A 49 -23.62 -4.06 1.93
CA PRO A 49 -23.20 -4.33 3.30
C PRO A 49 -21.68 -4.40 3.42
N LEU A 50 -21.11 -3.82 4.47
CA LEU A 50 -19.67 -3.86 4.73
C LEU A 50 -19.14 -5.30 4.88
N ASP A 51 -19.96 -6.21 5.44
CA ASP A 51 -19.65 -7.65 5.52
C ASP A 51 -19.39 -8.30 4.16
N TYR A 52 -19.94 -7.75 3.07
CA TYR A 52 -19.67 -8.18 1.70
C TYR A 52 -18.40 -7.53 1.15
N LEU A 53 -18.23 -6.23 1.40
CA LEU A 53 -17.07 -5.46 0.94
C LEU A 53 -15.76 -5.97 1.57
N MET A 54 -15.78 -6.37 2.84
CA MET A 54 -14.64 -6.98 3.53
C MET A 54 -14.17 -8.29 2.88
N LYS A 55 -15.07 -9.05 2.23
CA LYS A 55 -14.70 -10.34 1.62
C LYS A 55 -13.87 -10.20 0.35
N GLY A 56 -13.85 -9.03 -0.28
CA GLY A 56 -13.17 -8.85 -1.55
C GLY A 56 -13.81 -9.68 -2.69
N PRO A 57 -13.22 -9.64 -3.90
CA PRO A 57 -12.13 -8.75 -4.31
C PRO A 57 -12.61 -7.31 -4.62
N VAL A 58 -13.74 -6.92 -4.04
CA VAL A 58 -14.15 -5.54 -3.77
C VAL A 58 -12.99 -4.62 -3.40
N THR A 59 -12.76 -3.61 -4.24
CA THR A 59 -11.95 -2.46 -3.86
C THR A 59 -12.69 -1.62 -2.81
N LEU A 60 -12.30 -1.76 -1.55
CA LEU A 60 -12.61 -0.79 -0.50
C LEU A 60 -11.31 -0.08 -0.16
N GLN A 61 -11.31 1.26 -0.24
CA GLN A 61 -10.09 2.06 -0.09
C GLN A 61 -9.44 1.81 1.27
N GLN A 62 -8.11 1.75 1.30
CA GLN A 62 -7.36 1.41 2.52
C GLN A 62 -7.59 2.42 3.68
N ASP A 63 -8.00 3.65 3.36
CA ASP A 63 -8.32 4.73 4.28
C ASP A 63 -9.84 5.01 4.44
N ASP A 64 -10.72 4.11 3.96
CA ASP A 64 -12.18 4.25 4.19
C ASP A 64 -12.52 4.21 5.69
N PRO A 65 -13.18 5.25 6.26
CA PRO A 65 -13.44 5.32 7.70
C PRO A 65 -14.25 4.15 8.28
N LYS A 66 -15.08 3.46 7.47
CA LYS A 66 -15.84 2.28 7.89
C LYS A 66 -14.98 1.02 7.89
N LEU A 67 -14.02 0.91 6.96
CA LEU A 67 -12.96 -0.11 7.06
C LEU A 67 -12.16 0.07 8.34
N ILE A 68 -11.69 1.29 8.62
CA ILE A 68 -10.92 1.58 9.84
C ILE A 68 -11.75 1.27 11.10
N GLN A 69 -13.00 1.74 11.16
CA GLN A 69 -13.89 1.46 12.29
C GLN A 69 -14.19 -0.04 12.44
N ARG A 70 -14.28 -0.81 11.34
CA ARG A 70 -14.45 -2.27 11.36
C ARG A 70 -13.22 -2.99 11.89
N ILE A 71 -12.01 -2.54 11.55
CA ILE A 71 -10.77 -3.09 12.11
C ILE A 71 -10.72 -2.81 13.62
N ILE A 72 -10.96 -1.56 14.04
CA ILE A 72 -11.00 -1.16 15.46
C ILE A 72 -12.01 -1.98 16.28
N SER A 73 -13.19 -2.30 15.71
CA SER A 73 -14.28 -2.93 16.47
C SER A 73 -14.34 -4.46 16.41
N GLN A 74 -13.67 -5.12 15.46
CA GLN A 74 -13.76 -6.58 15.29
C GLN A 74 -12.40 -7.31 15.19
N TYR A 75 -11.30 -6.62 14.84
CA TYR A 75 -10.02 -7.26 14.56
C TYR A 75 -8.87 -6.78 15.45
N LEU A 76 -8.93 -5.54 15.96
CA LEU A 76 -7.88 -4.95 16.80
C LEU A 76 -8.13 -5.24 18.28
N HIS A 77 -7.32 -6.09 18.87
CA HIS A 77 -7.36 -6.42 20.29
C HIS A 77 -6.36 -5.58 21.09
N HIS A 78 -6.78 -5.14 22.28
CA HIS A 78 -5.99 -4.28 23.17
C HIS A 78 -4.85 -5.08 23.85
N PRO A 79 -3.69 -4.45 24.16
CA PRO A 79 -2.68 -4.99 25.06
C PRO A 79 -3.26 -5.62 26.35
N SER A 80 -2.72 -6.76 26.78
CA SER A 80 -3.19 -7.44 27.99
C SER A 80 -2.62 -6.79 29.25
N ASP A 81 -3.46 -6.48 30.24
CA ASP A 81 -3.00 -6.01 31.55
C ASP A 81 -2.43 -7.14 32.42
N ALA A 82 -2.82 -8.40 32.17
CA ALA A 82 -2.41 -9.56 32.97
C ALA A 82 -0.89 -9.87 32.85
N PRO A 83 -0.28 -10.58 33.82
CA PRO A 83 1.13 -10.96 33.74
C PRO A 83 1.45 -11.82 32.51
N TYR A 84 2.64 -11.62 31.95
CA TYR A 84 3.20 -12.42 30.86
C TYR A 84 3.11 -13.93 31.15
N GLN A 85 2.65 -14.71 30.16
CA GLN A 85 2.64 -16.18 30.19
C GLN A 85 3.57 -16.70 29.09
N LEU A 86 4.86 -16.48 29.32
CA LEU A 86 5.96 -16.86 28.43
C LEU A 86 6.57 -18.20 28.90
N HIS A 87 7.11 -18.98 27.98
CA HIS A 87 7.75 -20.28 28.22
C HIS A 87 9.24 -20.29 27.85
N SER A 88 9.70 -19.30 27.08
CA SER A 88 11.09 -19.11 26.70
C SER A 88 11.93 -18.67 27.89
N ILE A 89 13.01 -19.41 28.15
CA ILE A 89 14.07 -19.03 29.10
C ILE A 89 15.02 -18.00 28.47
N ASN A 90 14.96 -17.83 27.14
CA ASN A 90 15.75 -16.84 26.40
C ASN A 90 15.00 -15.49 26.30
N ASP A 91 15.66 -14.40 26.68
CA ASP A 91 15.11 -13.04 26.63
C ASP A 91 14.95 -12.48 25.20
N ASP A 92 15.68 -13.02 24.23
CA ASP A 92 15.60 -12.67 22.81
C ASP A 92 15.38 -13.94 21.98
N PRO A 93 14.12 -14.36 21.74
CA PRO A 93 13.83 -15.64 21.10
C PRO A 93 14.06 -15.65 19.58
N SER A 94 14.42 -14.52 18.96
CA SER A 94 14.66 -14.40 17.52
C SER A 94 15.85 -15.25 17.04
N MET A 95 16.01 -15.36 15.73
CA MET A 95 17.19 -15.99 15.12
C MET A 95 18.31 -15.00 14.77
N GLY A 96 18.28 -13.80 15.37
CA GLY A 96 19.29 -12.77 15.23
C GLY A 96 18.84 -11.52 14.47
N GLN A 97 17.61 -11.47 13.97
CA GLN A 97 17.00 -10.29 13.34
C GLN A 97 17.03 -9.10 14.31
N SER A 98 16.51 -9.27 15.53
CA SER A 98 16.50 -8.27 16.61
C SER A 98 17.88 -7.66 16.84
N LYS A 99 18.94 -8.48 16.85
CA LYS A 99 20.32 -8.07 17.06
C LYS A 99 20.79 -7.13 15.95
N MET A 100 20.37 -7.34 14.70
CA MET A 100 20.69 -6.42 13.61
C MET A 100 19.96 -5.09 13.77
N ILE A 101 18.68 -5.10 14.18
CA ILE A 101 17.91 -3.88 14.48
C ILE A 101 18.53 -3.12 15.67
N LEU A 102 18.92 -3.82 16.74
CA LEU A 102 19.62 -3.26 17.90
C LEU A 102 20.98 -2.64 17.52
N ASN A 103 21.73 -3.27 16.61
CA ASN A 103 22.97 -2.69 16.08
C ASN A 103 22.68 -1.39 15.30
N ILE A 104 21.65 -1.37 14.44
CA ILE A 104 21.30 -0.16 13.66
C ILE A 104 20.91 1.00 14.60
N LEU A 105 20.09 0.73 15.62
CA LEU A 105 19.59 1.74 16.56
C LEU A 105 20.63 2.20 17.59
N GLY A 106 21.47 1.29 18.08
CA GLY A 106 22.39 1.57 19.18
C GLY A 106 21.69 2.12 20.42
N GLU A 107 22.20 3.22 20.96
CA GLU A 107 21.58 3.91 22.10
C GLU A 107 20.15 4.41 21.83
N GLN A 108 19.75 4.60 20.57
CA GLN A 108 18.42 5.14 20.22
C GLN A 108 17.26 4.22 20.62
N VAL A 109 17.50 2.91 20.78
CA VAL A 109 16.45 1.94 21.18
C VAL A 109 15.81 2.30 22.54
N ASN A 110 16.56 2.99 23.41
CA ASN A 110 16.10 3.39 24.75
C ASN A 110 15.10 4.56 24.73
N ASN A 111 14.87 5.20 23.58
CA ASN A 111 13.85 6.24 23.41
C ASN A 111 12.42 5.67 23.27
N GLY A 112 12.28 4.33 23.27
CA GLY A 112 11.06 3.65 22.86
C GLY A 112 10.87 3.65 21.33
N GLY A 113 9.79 3.03 20.89
CA GLY A 113 9.41 2.94 19.47
C GLY A 113 8.10 2.19 19.28
N PHE A 114 7.65 2.10 18.03
CA PHE A 114 6.51 1.28 17.61
C PHE A 114 6.94 0.19 16.62
N PHE A 115 6.76 -1.08 16.97
CA PHE A 115 7.00 -2.21 16.08
C PHE A 115 5.73 -2.75 15.42
N VAL A 116 5.87 -3.41 14.29
CA VAL A 116 4.85 -4.31 13.73
C VAL A 116 5.50 -5.66 13.48
N GLU A 117 4.85 -6.75 13.89
CA GLU A 117 5.27 -8.12 13.58
C GLU A 117 4.11 -8.84 12.89
N CYS A 118 4.27 -9.14 11.60
CA CYS A 118 3.37 -10.02 10.87
C CYS A 118 4.03 -11.38 10.69
N GLY A 119 3.26 -12.45 10.96
CA GLY A 119 3.79 -13.80 11.15
C GLY A 119 4.07 -14.12 12.62
N ALA A 120 3.27 -13.58 13.54
CA ALA A 120 3.57 -13.63 14.97
C ALA A 120 3.49 -15.03 15.61
N LEU A 121 3.01 -16.05 14.89
CA LEU A 121 2.96 -17.46 15.32
C LEU A 121 2.24 -17.61 16.67
N ASP A 122 2.90 -18.07 17.73
CA ASP A 122 2.31 -18.20 19.07
C ASP A 122 2.49 -16.95 19.93
N GLY A 123 3.05 -15.86 19.38
CA GLY A 123 3.35 -14.61 20.08
C GLY A 123 4.65 -14.63 20.89
N GLU A 124 5.48 -15.68 20.77
CA GLU A 124 6.71 -15.84 21.57
C GLU A 124 7.84 -16.54 20.79
N THR A 125 7.56 -17.72 20.25
CA THR A 125 8.49 -18.60 19.55
C THR A 125 9.03 -17.87 18.32
N ARG A 126 10.35 -17.61 18.32
CA ARG A 126 11.05 -16.81 17.28
C ARG A 126 10.66 -15.33 17.19
N SER A 127 9.84 -14.80 18.09
CA SER A 127 9.34 -13.42 17.98
C SER A 127 10.48 -12.41 17.93
N ASN A 128 10.57 -11.71 16.80
CA ASN A 128 11.55 -10.68 16.50
C ASN A 128 11.33 -9.42 17.36
N THR A 129 10.12 -9.22 17.90
CA THR A 129 9.77 -8.00 18.64
C THR A 129 9.76 -8.13 20.17
N LEU A 130 9.71 -9.36 20.71
CA LEU A 130 9.53 -9.60 22.15
C LEU A 130 10.59 -8.90 23.02
N VAL A 131 11.84 -8.82 22.54
CA VAL A 131 12.93 -8.12 23.25
C VAL A 131 12.73 -6.60 23.29
N PHE A 132 12.17 -6.00 22.25
CA PHE A 132 11.86 -4.56 22.20
C PHE A 132 10.75 -4.19 23.19
N GLU A 133 9.70 -5.03 23.24
CA GLU A 133 8.62 -4.91 24.21
C GLU A 133 9.13 -5.07 25.65
N LYS A 134 9.71 -6.22 25.99
CA LYS A 134 10.12 -6.57 27.37
C LYS A 134 11.23 -5.67 27.93
N LYS A 135 12.26 -5.36 27.14
CA LYS A 135 13.52 -4.77 27.64
C LYS A 135 13.60 -3.25 27.42
N TYR A 136 12.96 -2.75 26.36
CA TYR A 136 13.06 -1.35 25.94
C TYR A 136 11.72 -0.61 25.99
N GLY A 137 10.64 -1.27 26.43
CA GLY A 137 9.32 -0.66 26.61
C GLY A 137 8.64 -0.23 25.30
N TRP A 138 9.02 -0.84 24.17
CA TRP A 138 8.41 -0.53 22.88
C TRP A 138 6.96 -1.00 22.83
N ARG A 139 6.13 -0.21 22.14
CA ARG A 139 4.76 -0.59 21.78
C ARG A 139 4.77 -1.24 20.41
N GLY A 140 3.67 -1.87 20.00
CA GLY A 140 3.55 -2.38 18.66
C GLY A 140 2.24 -3.08 18.35
N VAL A 141 2.24 -3.93 17.33
CA VAL A 141 1.15 -4.87 17.05
C VAL A 141 1.69 -6.21 16.53
N LEU A 142 1.09 -7.30 17.00
CA LEU A 142 1.26 -8.65 16.46
C LEU A 142 0.11 -8.99 15.51
N ILE A 143 0.44 -9.41 14.29
CA ILE A 143 -0.51 -9.80 13.24
C ILE A 143 -0.27 -11.28 12.94
N GLU A 144 -1.30 -12.11 13.12
CA GLU A 144 -1.24 -13.55 12.87
C GLU A 144 -2.47 -14.01 12.06
N GLY A 145 -2.20 -14.82 11.03
CA GLY A 145 -3.19 -15.23 10.04
C GLY A 145 -3.85 -16.59 10.29
N ASP A 146 -3.21 -17.54 10.97
CA ASP A 146 -3.90 -18.79 11.34
C ASP A 146 -4.69 -18.58 12.64
N PRO A 147 -6.03 -18.75 12.65
CA PRO A 147 -6.82 -18.61 13.87
C PRO A 147 -6.35 -19.51 15.02
N LYS A 148 -5.72 -20.67 14.73
CA LYS A 148 -5.17 -21.57 15.76
C LYS A 148 -3.92 -21.01 16.42
N ASN A 149 -3.06 -20.37 15.64
CA ASN A 149 -1.86 -19.70 16.14
C ASN A 149 -2.29 -18.46 16.96
N PHE A 150 -3.28 -17.70 16.49
CA PHE A 150 -3.82 -16.54 17.20
C PHE A 150 -4.43 -16.89 18.58
N GLU A 151 -5.04 -18.08 18.74
CA GLU A 151 -5.44 -18.56 20.07
C GLU A 151 -4.26 -18.71 21.04
N LEU A 152 -3.05 -19.04 20.55
CA LEU A 152 -1.83 -19.09 21.36
C LEU A 152 -1.29 -17.69 21.65
N VAL A 153 -1.29 -16.77 20.67
CA VAL A 153 -0.88 -15.35 20.85
C VAL A 153 -1.62 -14.72 22.04
N LYS A 154 -2.94 -14.93 22.11
CA LYS A 154 -3.78 -14.44 23.21
C LYS A 154 -3.38 -14.98 24.59
N GLN A 155 -2.86 -16.20 24.67
CA GLN A 155 -2.48 -16.82 25.95
C GLN A 155 -1.23 -16.16 26.55
N LYS A 156 -0.30 -15.64 25.72
CA LYS A 156 0.99 -15.08 26.19
C LYS A 156 0.90 -13.80 27.03
N ASN A 157 -0.24 -13.10 27.03
CA ASN A 157 -0.42 -11.78 27.67
C ASN A 157 0.63 -10.73 27.26
N ARG A 158 0.92 -10.62 25.95
CA ARG A 158 1.80 -9.57 25.41
C ARG A 158 1.27 -8.16 25.73
N LYS A 159 2.17 -7.21 25.94
CA LYS A 159 1.90 -5.79 26.28
C LYS A 159 1.75 -4.92 25.04
N THR A 160 1.18 -5.50 23.99
CA THR A 160 1.16 -4.96 22.63
C THR A 160 -0.19 -5.32 21.98
N TRP A 161 -0.62 -4.56 20.97
CA TRP A 161 -1.89 -4.85 20.29
C TRP A 161 -1.80 -6.18 19.53
N THR A 162 -2.92 -6.85 19.30
CA THR A 162 -2.93 -8.08 18.47
C THR A 162 -4.07 -8.06 17.45
N VAL A 163 -3.85 -8.67 16.28
CA VAL A 163 -4.79 -8.70 15.16
C VAL A 163 -4.89 -10.12 14.59
N ASN A 164 -6.12 -10.64 14.53
CA ASN A 164 -6.45 -11.95 13.96
C ASN A 164 -6.82 -11.80 12.48
N ALA A 165 -5.81 -11.58 11.63
CA ALA A 165 -5.95 -11.38 10.19
C ALA A 165 -4.61 -11.62 9.49
N CYS A 166 -4.65 -11.99 8.22
CA CYS A 166 -3.48 -11.85 7.34
C CYS A 166 -3.29 -10.38 6.92
N LEU A 167 -2.08 -10.00 6.49
CA LEU A 167 -1.93 -8.81 5.65
C LEU A 167 -2.38 -9.13 4.22
N SER A 168 -3.12 -8.21 3.61
CA SER A 168 -3.62 -8.41 2.25
C SER A 168 -2.51 -8.25 1.21
N THR A 169 -2.55 -9.11 0.20
CA THR A 169 -1.76 -9.00 -1.03
C THR A 169 -2.42 -8.07 -2.05
N GLN A 170 -3.50 -7.39 -1.67
CA GLN A 170 -4.28 -6.45 -2.47
C GLN A 170 -4.46 -5.11 -1.74
N PRO A 171 -4.65 -3.98 -2.44
CA PRO A 171 -4.87 -2.66 -1.83
C PRO A 171 -6.29 -2.50 -1.24
N TYR A 172 -6.94 -3.59 -0.82
CA TYR A 172 -8.29 -3.65 -0.28
C TYR A 172 -8.47 -4.90 0.62
N PRO A 173 -9.39 -4.90 1.60
CA PRO A 173 -9.68 -6.08 2.41
C PRO A 173 -10.27 -7.21 1.56
N ASN A 174 -9.84 -8.44 1.83
CA ASN A 174 -10.33 -9.63 1.15
C ASN A 174 -10.29 -10.86 2.08
N THR A 175 -11.23 -11.79 1.89
CA THR A 175 -11.16 -13.12 2.49
C THR A 175 -10.37 -14.04 1.55
N VAL A 176 -9.49 -14.86 2.10
CA VAL A 176 -8.69 -15.85 1.36
C VAL A 176 -8.81 -17.23 1.99
N MET A 177 -8.54 -18.28 1.20
CA MET A 177 -8.27 -19.60 1.77
C MET A 177 -6.85 -19.61 2.35
N PHE A 178 -6.73 -19.77 3.67
CA PHE A 178 -5.46 -19.89 4.37
C PHE A 178 -5.18 -21.36 4.70
N LYS A 179 -3.96 -21.82 4.41
CA LYS A 179 -3.45 -23.14 4.77
C LYS A 179 -3.02 -23.12 6.24
N GLN A 180 -3.75 -23.82 7.10
CA GLN A 180 -3.47 -23.85 8.53
C GLN A 180 -2.31 -24.79 8.86
N GLN A 181 -1.19 -24.26 9.34
CA GLN A 181 -0.04 -25.03 9.79
C GLN A 181 0.83 -24.23 10.76
N PHE A 182 1.33 -24.88 11.82
CA PHE A 182 2.28 -24.27 12.74
C PHE A 182 3.65 -24.05 12.07
N ASN A 183 4.27 -22.89 12.33
CA ASN A 183 5.29 -22.25 11.48
C ASN A 183 4.76 -21.93 10.08
N ILE A 184 4.62 -22.93 9.20
CA ILE A 184 4.49 -22.72 7.73
C ILE A 184 3.04 -22.48 7.23
N GLY A 185 2.27 -21.68 7.96
CA GLY A 185 0.88 -21.32 7.65
C GLY A 185 0.82 -20.15 6.67
N LYS A 186 0.00 -20.24 5.61
CA LYS A 186 -0.01 -19.21 4.55
C LYS A 186 -1.24 -19.10 3.68
N ILE A 187 -1.35 -17.97 2.98
CA ILE A 187 -2.33 -17.71 1.93
C ILE A 187 -2.22 -18.78 0.82
N SER A 188 -3.36 -19.26 0.34
CA SER A 188 -3.47 -20.25 -0.73
C SER A 188 -4.17 -19.67 -1.97
N LYS A 189 -3.95 -20.32 -3.12
CA LYS A 189 -4.62 -19.99 -4.40
C LYS A 189 -5.94 -20.77 -4.58
N LEU A 190 -6.46 -21.38 -3.52
CA LEU A 190 -7.76 -22.05 -3.50
C LEU A 190 -8.91 -21.04 -3.38
N VAL A 191 -10.05 -21.37 -3.97
CA VAL A 191 -11.24 -20.51 -4.01
C VAL A 191 -11.98 -20.56 -2.67
N THR A 192 -12.48 -19.42 -2.20
CA THR A 192 -13.32 -19.32 -0.99
C THR A 192 -14.69 -19.96 -1.19
N GLY A 193 -15.34 -20.39 -0.10
CA GLY A 193 -16.60 -21.13 -0.11
C GLY A 193 -16.45 -22.66 -0.17
N GLU A 194 -15.31 -23.18 -0.64
CA GLU A 194 -15.03 -24.62 -0.67
C GLU A 194 -14.39 -25.16 0.62
N LYS A 195 -14.77 -26.39 1.00
CA LYS A 195 -14.28 -27.06 2.23
C LYS A 195 -13.05 -27.93 1.96
N HIS A 196 -11.87 -27.35 2.09
CA HIS A 196 -10.61 -28.09 1.97
C HIS A 196 -10.03 -28.50 3.35
N LYS A 197 -9.64 -29.76 3.50
CA LYS A 197 -9.06 -30.29 4.76
C LYS A 197 -7.70 -29.62 5.04
N GLY A 198 -7.59 -28.96 6.20
CA GLY A 198 -6.37 -28.24 6.60
C GLY A 198 -6.33 -26.77 6.16
N TYR A 199 -7.44 -26.23 5.66
CA TYR A 199 -7.57 -24.82 5.29
C TYR A 199 -8.75 -24.18 6.04
N SER A 200 -8.71 -22.86 6.16
CA SER A 200 -9.78 -22.02 6.71
C SER A 200 -9.93 -20.74 5.88
N GLU A 201 -11.14 -20.19 5.78
CA GLU A 201 -11.30 -18.80 5.35
C GLU A 201 -10.71 -17.87 6.41
N VAL A 202 -9.88 -16.92 5.98
CA VAL A 202 -9.27 -15.90 6.84
C VAL A 202 -9.45 -14.54 6.19
N GLN A 203 -9.79 -13.54 6.99
CA GLN A 203 -9.79 -12.14 6.55
C GLN A 203 -8.35 -11.64 6.44
N CYS A 204 -7.97 -11.10 5.28
CA CYS A 204 -6.79 -10.26 5.17
C CYS A 204 -7.18 -8.78 5.20
N LEU A 205 -6.32 -7.94 5.77
CA LEU A 205 -6.48 -6.49 5.90
C LEU A 205 -5.28 -5.77 5.24
N PRO A 206 -5.48 -4.65 4.53
CA PRO A 206 -4.35 -3.88 4.00
C PRO A 206 -3.50 -3.30 5.15
N PHE A 207 -2.18 -3.32 4.99
CA PHE A 207 -1.25 -2.89 6.05
C PHE A 207 -1.52 -1.45 6.51
N TYR A 208 -1.80 -0.53 5.58
CA TYR A 208 -2.11 0.86 5.92
C TYR A 208 -3.40 0.99 6.74
N SER A 209 -4.43 0.17 6.46
CA SER A 209 -5.68 0.16 7.23
C SER A 209 -5.47 -0.28 8.68
N VAL A 210 -4.53 -1.20 8.95
CA VAL A 210 -4.17 -1.61 10.32
C VAL A 210 -3.42 -0.48 11.04
N LEU A 211 -2.50 0.21 10.36
CA LEU A 211 -1.82 1.39 10.93
C LEU A 211 -2.78 2.54 11.26
N LEU A 212 -3.74 2.82 10.38
CA LEU A 212 -4.79 3.82 10.62
C LEU A 212 -5.73 3.43 11.78
N ALA A 213 -6.06 2.14 11.94
CA ALA A 213 -6.82 1.65 13.09
C ALA A 213 -6.06 1.80 14.43
N LEU A 214 -4.73 1.77 14.38
CA LEU A 214 -3.83 2.10 15.50
C LEU A 214 -3.54 3.61 15.66
N ASN A 215 -4.11 4.45 14.79
CA ASN A 215 -3.87 5.89 14.69
C ASN A 215 -2.37 6.25 14.54
N ILE A 216 -1.65 5.52 13.68
CA ILE A 216 -0.23 5.76 13.35
C ILE A 216 0.01 5.74 11.83
N THR A 217 1.11 6.35 11.40
CA THR A 217 1.63 6.27 10.02
C THR A 217 3.15 6.02 9.96
N THR A 218 3.83 6.01 11.11
CA THR A 218 5.26 5.71 11.22
C THR A 218 5.46 4.43 12.03
N VAL A 219 6.36 3.56 11.54
CA VAL A 219 6.77 2.31 12.19
C VAL A 219 8.29 2.31 12.34
N ASP A 220 8.78 2.09 13.55
CA ASP A 220 10.22 2.09 13.85
C ASP A 220 10.89 0.77 13.42
N TYR A 221 10.19 -0.35 13.59
CA TYR A 221 10.62 -1.67 13.13
C TYR A 221 9.44 -2.50 12.59
N PHE A 222 9.51 -2.93 11.32
CA PHE A 222 8.54 -3.86 10.72
C PHE A 222 9.18 -5.24 10.47
N SER A 223 8.73 -6.27 11.16
CA SER A 223 9.02 -7.67 10.84
C SER A 223 7.89 -8.21 9.95
N LEU A 224 8.22 -8.64 8.74
CA LEU A 224 7.30 -9.20 7.76
C LEU A 224 7.73 -10.61 7.36
N ASP A 225 7.06 -11.59 7.95
CA ASP A 225 7.18 -13.01 7.63
C ASP A 225 5.77 -13.55 7.34
N VAL A 226 5.45 -13.82 6.07
CA VAL A 226 4.13 -14.30 5.63
C VAL A 226 4.23 -15.48 4.67
N GLU A 227 5.31 -16.25 4.82
CA GLU A 227 5.52 -17.57 4.21
C GLU A 227 5.37 -17.59 2.67
N GLY A 228 5.71 -16.47 2.01
CA GLY A 228 5.86 -16.32 0.56
C GLY A 228 5.00 -15.24 -0.09
N SER A 229 4.42 -14.33 0.70
CA SER A 229 3.51 -13.27 0.22
C SER A 229 4.09 -11.86 0.40
N GLU A 230 5.35 -11.75 0.80
CA GLU A 230 5.98 -10.55 1.36
C GLU A 230 6.03 -9.42 0.31
N LEU A 231 6.50 -9.74 -0.89
CA LEU A 231 6.57 -8.79 -2.01
C LEU A 231 5.18 -8.37 -2.51
N GLU A 232 4.17 -9.23 -2.40
CA GLU A 232 2.79 -8.87 -2.74
C GLU A 232 2.22 -7.88 -1.71
N VAL A 233 2.42 -8.14 -0.41
CA VAL A 233 2.05 -7.22 0.68
C VAL A 233 2.77 -5.87 0.54
N LEU A 234 4.09 -5.87 0.29
CA LEU A 234 4.91 -4.66 0.11
C LEU A 234 4.51 -3.83 -1.12
N ARG A 235 3.78 -4.39 -2.09
CA ARG A 235 3.19 -3.67 -3.23
C ARG A 235 1.86 -2.98 -2.91
N THR A 236 1.23 -3.30 -1.78
CA THR A 236 -0.01 -2.64 -1.33
C THR A 236 0.24 -1.33 -0.56
N ILE A 237 1.47 -1.12 -0.07
CA ILE A 237 1.79 -0.02 0.85
C ILE A 237 1.83 1.33 0.10
N PRO A 238 1.04 2.33 0.51
CA PRO A 238 1.17 3.70 0.02
C PRO A 238 2.39 4.37 0.69
N TRP A 239 3.56 4.27 0.06
CA TRP A 239 4.84 4.78 0.57
C TRP A 239 4.90 6.32 0.69
N ASP A 240 3.94 7.03 0.10
CA ASP A 240 3.68 8.47 0.31
C ASP A 240 2.97 8.76 1.64
N LYS A 241 2.18 7.81 2.15
CA LYS A 241 1.39 7.92 3.40
C LYS A 241 2.00 7.16 4.59
N VAL A 242 2.92 6.21 4.36
CA VAL A 242 3.47 5.29 5.36
C VAL A 242 4.99 5.38 5.44
N ASN A 243 5.51 5.55 6.65
CA ASN A 243 6.94 5.74 6.91
C ASN A 243 7.52 4.61 7.79
N ILE A 244 8.17 3.62 7.18
CA ILE A 244 8.83 2.52 7.90
C ILE A 244 10.33 2.84 8.01
N LYS A 245 10.90 2.84 9.22
CA LYS A 245 12.33 3.17 9.42
C LYS A 245 13.25 1.99 9.12
N ILE A 246 13.00 0.86 9.76
CA ILE A 246 13.80 -0.37 9.64
C ILE A 246 12.83 -1.54 9.42
N MET A 247 13.21 -2.53 8.61
CA MET A 247 12.40 -3.73 8.40
C MET A 247 13.24 -5.00 8.29
N SER A 248 12.69 -6.14 8.71
CA SER A 248 13.17 -7.48 8.39
C SER A 248 12.11 -8.18 7.55
N VAL A 249 12.51 -8.75 6.41
CA VAL A 249 11.59 -9.37 5.45
C VAL A 249 12.10 -10.74 5.02
N GLU A 250 11.28 -11.78 5.18
CA GLU A 250 11.56 -13.16 4.72
C GLU A 250 11.71 -13.20 3.20
N PHE A 251 12.52 -14.13 2.66
CA PHE A 251 12.76 -14.18 1.22
C PHE A 251 12.86 -15.56 0.57
N ILE A 252 12.67 -16.68 1.29
CA ILE A 252 12.76 -18.02 0.67
C ILE A 252 11.47 -18.38 -0.05
N HIS A 253 10.31 -17.95 0.45
CA HIS A 253 9.03 -18.50 -0.03
C HIS A 253 8.34 -17.69 -1.14
N GLY A 254 8.82 -16.47 -1.44
CA GLY A 254 8.24 -15.58 -2.46
C GLY A 254 8.46 -16.03 -3.91
N ALA A 255 7.40 -16.04 -4.71
CA ALA A 255 7.38 -16.63 -6.06
C ALA A 255 8.30 -15.94 -7.10
N GLU A 256 8.66 -14.67 -6.91
CA GLU A 256 9.61 -13.93 -7.77
C GLU A 256 11.07 -14.00 -7.28
N GLY A 257 11.30 -14.61 -6.11
CA GLY A 257 12.63 -14.80 -5.53
C GLY A 257 13.24 -13.55 -4.87
N LYS A 258 14.25 -13.79 -4.03
CA LYS A 258 14.80 -12.79 -3.09
C LYS A 258 15.35 -11.51 -3.73
N GLU A 259 15.91 -11.59 -4.94
CA GLU A 259 16.49 -10.43 -5.63
C GLU A 259 15.42 -9.48 -6.18
N ALA A 260 14.24 -9.97 -6.57
CA ALA A 260 13.11 -9.13 -6.97
C ALA A 260 12.56 -8.34 -5.77
N LEU A 261 12.39 -9.01 -4.62
CA LEU A 261 12.01 -8.40 -3.35
C LEU A 261 13.00 -7.32 -2.92
N LYS A 262 14.29 -7.68 -2.89
CA LYS A 262 15.39 -6.77 -2.53
C LYS A 262 15.48 -5.56 -3.44
N LYS A 263 15.36 -5.73 -4.77
CA LYS A 263 15.32 -4.60 -5.70
C LYS A 263 14.12 -3.69 -5.42
N TYR A 264 12.92 -4.26 -5.30
CA TYR A 264 11.70 -3.48 -5.06
C TYR A 264 11.79 -2.65 -3.78
N VAL A 265 12.28 -3.21 -2.67
CA VAL A 265 12.46 -2.47 -1.41
C VAL A 265 13.54 -1.38 -1.54
N MET A 266 14.65 -1.66 -2.23
CA MET A 266 15.67 -0.63 -2.51
C MET A 266 15.13 0.51 -3.38
N ASP A 267 14.24 0.23 -4.36
CA ASP A 267 13.58 1.24 -5.18
C ASP A 267 12.70 2.20 -4.33
N GLN A 268 12.19 1.76 -3.17
CA GLN A 268 11.43 2.62 -2.22
C GLN A 268 12.33 3.48 -1.31
N GLY A 269 13.64 3.54 -1.55
CA GLY A 269 14.56 4.38 -0.79
C GLY A 269 15.19 3.73 0.45
N TYR A 270 15.44 2.42 0.40
CA TYR A 270 16.07 1.64 1.46
C TYR A 270 17.44 1.08 1.05
N LYS A 271 18.29 0.79 2.04
CA LYS A 271 19.55 0.06 1.91
C LYS A 271 19.46 -1.26 2.67
N VAL A 272 20.09 -2.31 2.15
CA VAL A 272 20.31 -3.56 2.90
C VAL A 272 21.40 -3.32 3.94
N TYR A 273 21.15 -3.69 5.20
CA TYR A 273 22.13 -3.74 6.28
C TYR A 273 22.80 -5.12 6.36
N SER A 274 22.00 -6.19 6.31
CA SER A 274 22.49 -7.57 6.38
C SER A 274 21.50 -8.57 5.78
N GLU A 275 22.01 -9.75 5.43
CA GLU A 275 21.23 -10.96 5.14
C GLU A 275 21.38 -11.90 6.34
N VAL A 276 20.28 -12.22 7.03
CA VAL A 276 20.26 -13.12 8.20
C VAL A 276 19.85 -14.51 7.72
N THR A 277 20.72 -15.50 7.89
CA THR A 277 20.47 -16.88 7.44
C THR A 277 20.83 -17.90 8.51
N HIS A 278 19.89 -18.76 8.92
CA HIS A 278 20.16 -19.82 9.90
C HIS A 278 20.45 -21.18 9.25
N LYS A 279 21.41 -21.93 9.80
CA LYS A 279 21.66 -23.34 9.40
C LYS A 279 20.41 -24.17 9.73
N GLY A 280 19.69 -24.61 8.70
CA GLY A 280 18.38 -25.26 8.82
C GLY A 280 17.24 -24.50 8.10
N GLY A 281 17.46 -23.29 7.60
CA GLY A 281 16.50 -22.55 6.77
C GLY A 281 15.32 -21.93 7.54
N TYR A 282 15.44 -21.79 8.86
CA TYR A 282 14.37 -21.31 9.75
C TYR A 282 14.31 -19.78 9.95
N ALA A 283 15.23 -19.05 9.33
CA ALA A 283 15.28 -17.59 9.28
C ALA A 283 16.15 -17.21 8.08
N ASN A 284 15.62 -16.38 7.19
CA ASN A 284 16.18 -16.04 5.88
C ASN A 284 15.69 -14.62 5.53
N ASP A 285 16.21 -13.63 6.24
CA ASP A 285 15.68 -12.27 6.27
C ASP A 285 16.64 -11.29 5.62
N TYR A 286 16.11 -10.36 4.82
CA TYR A 286 16.81 -9.11 4.53
C TYR A 286 16.47 -8.08 5.59
N ILE A 287 17.51 -7.55 6.24
CA ILE A 287 17.39 -6.40 7.13
C ILE A 287 17.63 -5.14 6.30
N PHE A 288 16.62 -4.28 6.18
CA PHE A 288 16.70 -3.01 5.47
C PHE A 288 16.57 -1.82 6.44
N TYR A 289 17.25 -0.72 6.13
CA TYR A 289 17.09 0.58 6.79
C TYR A 289 16.86 1.67 5.75
N LYS A 290 16.06 2.67 6.10
CA LYS A 290 15.73 3.79 5.23
C LYS A 290 16.96 4.68 4.98
N ASN A 291 17.05 5.27 3.78
CA ASN A 291 18.25 5.98 3.30
C ASN A 291 18.74 7.14 4.18
N ASP A 292 17.86 7.73 4.99
CA ASP A 292 18.05 8.84 5.92
C ASP A 292 18.55 8.41 7.32
N ILE A 293 18.61 7.11 7.60
CA ILE A 293 19.12 6.57 8.87
C ILE A 293 20.63 6.30 8.75
N VAL A 294 21.39 6.76 9.76
CA VAL A 294 22.81 6.43 9.95
C VAL A 294 22.91 5.32 11.01
N PRO A 295 23.29 4.07 10.66
CA PRO A 295 23.41 2.98 11.63
C PRO A 295 24.49 3.24 12.70
N TRP A 296 24.24 2.80 13.92
CA TRP A 296 25.20 2.92 15.03
C TRP A 296 26.30 1.84 14.94
N ILE A 297 27.53 2.25 14.62
CA ILE A 297 28.65 1.31 14.46
C ILE A 297 29.42 1.18 15.77
N GLN A 298 29.13 0.09 16.49
CA GLN A 298 29.89 -0.31 17.67
C GLN A 298 31.23 -0.92 17.24
N SER A 299 32.29 -0.12 17.27
CA SER A 299 33.66 -0.61 17.12
C SER A 299 34.08 -1.39 18.36
N VAL A 300 34.27 -2.70 18.18
CA VAL A 300 34.98 -3.54 19.16
C VAL A 300 36.42 -3.00 19.31
N PRO A 301 37.04 -2.99 20.50
CA PRO A 301 38.46 -2.67 20.62
C PRO A 301 39.31 -3.53 19.66
N ASN A 302 40.32 -2.92 19.02
CA ASN A 302 41.11 -3.51 17.92
C ASN A 302 40.32 -3.82 16.61
N SER A 303 39.15 -3.21 16.37
CA SER A 303 38.41 -3.36 15.10
C SER A 303 38.84 -2.36 14.01
N CYS A 304 38.56 -2.71 12.75
CA CYS A 304 38.89 -1.93 11.56
C CYS A 304 37.62 -1.57 10.77
N VAL A 305 37.27 -0.28 10.73
CA VAL A 305 36.00 0.19 10.14
C VAL A 305 36.26 0.84 8.77
N ARG A 306 35.38 0.55 7.79
CA ARG A 306 35.39 1.12 6.43
C ARG A 306 33.97 1.48 6.00
N GLY A 307 33.83 2.59 5.29
CA GLY A 307 32.56 3.18 4.87
C GLY A 307 32.73 4.69 4.65
N GLU A 308 31.63 5.42 4.55
CA GLU A 308 31.57 6.89 4.55
C GLU A 308 30.71 7.35 5.74
N GLY A 309 31.00 8.53 6.31
CA GLY A 309 30.10 9.21 7.27
C GLY A 309 29.80 8.48 8.59
N SER A 310 30.68 7.57 9.03
CA SER A 310 30.44 6.73 10.21
C SER A 310 30.81 7.40 11.55
N SER A 311 30.00 7.17 12.58
CA SER A 311 30.35 7.43 13.98
C SER A 311 30.93 6.16 14.63
N VAL A 312 32.06 6.30 15.33
CA VAL A 312 32.89 5.21 15.87
C VAL A 312 33.20 5.51 17.34
N ILE A 313 32.97 4.55 18.24
CA ILE A 313 33.25 4.69 19.67
C ILE A 313 33.99 3.46 20.18
N GLY A 314 35.23 3.63 20.62
CA GLY A 314 36.09 2.56 21.11
C GLY A 314 37.57 2.94 21.16
N GLU A 315 38.33 2.28 22.04
CA GLU A 315 39.79 2.43 22.16
C GLU A 315 40.52 1.59 21.09
N ASP A 316 41.76 1.98 20.76
CA ASP A 316 42.65 1.31 19.80
C ASP A 316 42.02 1.00 18.42
N CYS A 317 41.10 1.87 17.97
CA CYS A 317 40.34 1.65 16.75
C CYS A 317 41.10 2.07 15.49
N SER A 318 40.92 1.31 14.39
CA SER A 318 41.50 1.64 13.07
C SER A 318 40.41 2.08 12.08
N VAL A 319 40.35 3.38 11.77
CA VAL A 319 39.29 3.97 10.93
C VAL A 319 39.86 4.41 9.59
N ARG A 320 39.23 4.00 8.47
CA ARG A 320 39.58 4.46 7.12
C ARG A 320 38.32 4.94 6.38
N ILE A 321 37.88 6.14 6.75
CA ILE A 321 36.55 6.70 6.47
C ILE A 321 36.66 8.23 6.38
N GLU A 322 36.14 8.82 5.32
CA GLU A 322 35.98 10.27 5.15
C GLU A 322 34.74 10.77 5.91
N GLY A 323 34.84 11.98 6.50
CA GLY A 323 33.80 12.56 7.33
C GLY A 323 33.51 11.78 8.62
N SER A 324 34.48 11.01 9.12
CA SER A 324 34.28 10.15 10.30
C SER A 324 34.20 10.93 11.62
N SER A 325 33.44 10.43 12.58
CA SER A 325 33.42 10.94 13.96
C SER A 325 33.88 9.84 14.92
N VAL A 326 35.05 10.01 15.54
CA VAL A 326 35.72 8.97 16.35
C VAL A 326 35.87 9.41 17.80
N ARG A 327 35.49 8.55 18.76
CA ARG A 327 35.66 8.80 20.20
C ARG A 327 36.27 7.61 20.92
N GLY A 328 37.49 7.77 21.42
CA GLY A 328 38.23 6.76 22.16
C GLY A 328 39.74 6.97 22.04
N GLU A 329 40.49 6.42 22.99
CA GLU A 329 41.94 6.63 23.12
C GLU A 329 42.71 5.71 22.16
N GLY A 330 44.00 6.01 21.91
CA GLY A 330 44.91 5.20 21.07
C GLY A 330 44.55 5.10 19.57
N SER A 331 43.46 5.72 19.14
CA SER A 331 42.83 5.43 17.85
C SER A 331 43.57 6.00 16.64
N SER A 332 43.59 5.24 15.55
CA SER A 332 44.28 5.54 14.30
C SER A 332 43.26 5.80 13.18
N VAL A 333 43.22 7.04 12.69
CA VAL A 333 42.19 7.54 11.77
C VAL A 333 42.84 8.01 10.46
N ARG A 334 42.31 7.56 9.32
CA ARG A 334 42.71 8.06 8.00
C ARG A 334 41.49 8.40 7.14
N GLY A 335 41.33 9.68 6.82
CA GLY A 335 40.23 10.19 6.01
C GLY A 335 39.99 11.68 6.28
N GLU A 336 39.62 12.42 5.25
CA GLU A 336 39.45 13.88 5.28
C GLU A 336 38.20 14.30 6.06
N GLY A 337 38.18 15.54 6.56
CA GLY A 337 37.06 16.13 7.31
C GLY A 337 36.72 15.45 8.64
N SER A 338 37.57 14.55 9.15
CA SER A 338 37.26 13.70 10.30
C SER A 338 37.39 14.42 11.65
N SER A 339 36.51 14.08 12.60
CA SER A 339 36.44 14.65 13.95
C SER A 339 36.78 13.59 15.01
N VAL A 340 37.88 13.75 15.73
CA VAL A 340 38.45 12.76 16.66
C VAL A 340 38.51 13.31 18.08
N ARG A 341 38.08 12.51 19.06
CA ARG A 341 38.15 12.86 20.49
C ARG A 341 38.66 11.68 21.34
N GLY A 342 39.93 11.75 21.72
CA GLY A 342 40.60 10.79 22.58
C GLY A 342 42.10 11.05 22.64
N GLU A 343 42.74 10.61 23.71
CA GLU A 343 44.17 10.80 23.96
C GLU A 343 45.02 9.78 23.18
N GLY A 344 46.30 10.09 22.96
CA GLY A 344 47.24 9.23 22.22
C GLY A 344 46.87 8.93 20.75
N SER A 345 45.88 9.61 20.17
CA SER A 345 45.33 9.30 18.84
C SER A 345 46.28 9.70 17.70
N SER A 346 46.10 9.09 16.52
CA SER A 346 46.90 9.37 15.31
C SER A 346 45.99 9.60 14.11
N VAL A 347 46.07 10.79 13.49
CA VAL A 347 45.14 11.23 12.42
C VAL A 347 45.90 11.55 11.14
N ILE A 348 45.43 11.03 10.00
CA ILE A 348 45.99 11.27 8.66
C ILE A 348 44.87 11.69 7.70
N GLY A 349 44.74 12.98 7.43
CA GLY A 349 43.71 13.54 6.55
C GLY A 349 43.65 15.06 6.69
N GLU A 350 43.17 15.73 5.65
CA GLU A 350 42.97 17.18 5.62
C GLU A 350 41.66 17.57 6.34
N ASP A 351 41.53 18.84 6.71
CA ASP A 351 40.34 19.41 7.40
C ASP A 351 39.97 18.74 8.75
N CYS A 352 40.88 17.97 9.35
CA CYS A 352 40.58 17.17 10.53
C CYS A 352 40.50 18.00 11.83
N ARG A 353 39.60 17.60 12.74
CA ARG A 353 39.41 18.24 14.05
C ARG A 353 39.72 17.24 15.16
N LEU A 354 40.73 17.52 15.98
CA LEU A 354 41.19 16.63 17.05
C LEU A 354 41.07 17.29 18.43
N ARG A 355 40.57 16.54 19.42
CA ARG A 355 40.62 16.93 20.83
C ARG A 355 41.10 15.79 21.72
N GLY A 356 42.33 15.87 22.20
CA GLY A 356 42.96 14.89 23.08
C GLY A 356 44.46 15.14 23.24
N GLU A 357 45.01 14.73 24.37
CA GLU A 357 46.42 14.94 24.73
C GLU A 357 47.34 13.89 24.08
N GLY A 358 48.65 14.15 24.04
CA GLY A 358 49.68 13.23 23.52
C GLY A 358 49.55 12.83 22.04
N SER A 359 48.61 13.42 21.32
CA SER A 359 48.11 12.91 20.04
C SER A 359 48.86 13.48 18.81
N SER A 360 48.76 12.81 17.67
CA SER A 360 49.51 13.12 16.45
C SER A 360 48.60 13.35 15.23
N VAL A 361 48.93 14.35 14.40
CA VAL A 361 48.17 14.70 13.19
C VAL A 361 49.10 14.93 12.01
N ARG A 362 48.73 14.38 10.85
CA ARG A 362 49.39 14.62 9.56
C ARG A 362 48.35 14.91 8.47
N GLY A 363 48.16 16.19 8.20
CA GLY A 363 47.23 16.71 7.19
C GLY A 363 47.08 18.22 7.32
N GLU A 364 46.60 18.84 6.26
CA GLU A 364 46.53 20.31 6.14
C GLU A 364 45.22 20.85 6.74
N GLU A 365 45.20 22.16 7.00
CA GLU A 365 44.11 22.98 7.59
C GLU A 365 43.52 22.49 8.93
N SER A 366 44.10 21.43 9.51
CA SER A 366 43.57 20.71 10.65
C SER A 366 43.65 21.47 11.99
N SER A 367 42.66 21.27 12.86
CA SER A 367 42.52 21.95 14.17
C SER A 367 42.69 20.99 15.34
N VAL A 368 43.65 21.24 16.23
CA VAL A 368 44.03 20.37 17.36
C VAL A 368 43.91 21.08 18.70
N ILE A 369 43.27 20.42 19.69
CA ILE A 369 43.15 20.91 21.07
C ILE A 369 43.59 19.81 22.05
N GLY A 370 44.75 19.99 22.68
CA GLY A 370 45.33 19.02 23.63
C GLY A 370 46.81 19.27 23.86
N GLU A 371 47.30 18.89 25.05
CA GLU A 371 48.71 19.07 25.43
C GLU A 371 49.60 17.98 24.82
N GLY A 372 50.90 18.26 24.67
CA GLY A 372 51.88 17.32 24.13
C GLY A 372 51.71 16.92 22.65
N SER A 373 50.73 17.48 21.94
CA SER A 373 50.39 17.04 20.58
C SER A 373 51.47 17.34 19.52
N SER A 374 51.55 16.49 18.49
CA SER A 374 52.52 16.57 17.39
C SER A 374 51.82 16.71 16.03
N VAL A 375 51.96 17.87 15.36
CA VAL A 375 51.17 18.23 14.18
C VAL A 375 52.08 18.52 12.98
N ARG A 376 51.75 17.94 11.81
CA ARG A 376 52.48 18.12 10.56
C ARG A 376 51.54 18.33 9.36
N GLY A 377 51.34 19.59 9.01
CA GLY A 377 50.62 20.04 7.82
C GLY A 377 50.56 21.57 7.77
N GLU A 378 50.24 22.13 6.63
CA GLU A 378 50.12 23.59 6.46
C GLU A 378 48.76 24.10 6.96
N GLY A 379 48.68 25.39 7.29
CA GLY A 379 47.45 26.06 7.77
C GLY A 379 46.95 25.65 9.17
N SER A 380 47.49 24.58 9.76
CA SER A 380 46.95 23.96 10.98
C SER A 380 46.87 24.90 12.20
N SER A 381 45.84 24.72 13.04
CA SER A 381 45.62 25.48 14.28
C SER A 381 45.75 24.57 15.52
N VAL A 382 46.61 24.93 16.48
CA VAL A 382 46.95 24.08 17.63
C VAL A 382 46.81 24.83 18.95
N ARG A 383 46.11 24.24 19.93
CA ARG A 383 45.93 24.79 21.28
C ARG A 383 46.23 23.74 22.37
N GLY A 384 47.35 23.90 23.05
CA GLY A 384 47.79 23.07 24.18
C GLY A 384 49.26 23.30 24.49
N GLU A 385 49.68 22.97 25.71
CA GLU A 385 51.09 23.14 26.13
C GLU A 385 51.98 22.02 25.58
N GLY A 386 53.30 22.27 25.51
CA GLY A 386 54.30 21.28 25.10
C GLY A 386 54.24 20.80 23.64
N SER A 387 53.28 21.28 22.84
CA SER A 387 53.04 20.78 21.48
C SER A 387 54.18 21.07 20.49
N SER A 388 54.30 20.21 19.47
CA SER A 388 55.30 20.30 18.40
C SER A 388 54.59 20.45 17.05
N VAL A 389 54.89 21.52 16.30
CA VAL A 389 54.19 21.85 15.05
C VAL A 389 55.18 22.06 13.90
N ARG A 390 54.99 21.35 12.79
CA ARG A 390 55.81 21.44 11.58
C ARG A 390 54.96 21.64 10.33
N GLY A 391 54.79 22.89 9.94
CA GLY A 391 54.09 23.32 8.74
C GLY A 391 54.09 24.85 8.63
N GLU A 392 53.78 25.35 7.44
CA GLU A 392 53.71 26.78 7.16
C GLU A 392 52.34 27.36 7.54
N ARG A 393 52.32 28.67 7.82
CA ARG A 393 51.11 29.47 8.15
C ARG A 393 50.31 29.01 9.38
N SER A 394 50.82 28.05 10.15
CA SER A 394 50.13 27.48 11.32
C SER A 394 49.88 28.51 12.45
N SER A 395 48.85 28.28 13.26
CA SER A 395 48.53 29.09 14.45
C SER A 395 48.72 28.25 15.72
N VAL A 396 49.49 28.71 16.71
CA VAL A 396 49.82 27.92 17.91
C VAL A 396 49.64 28.71 19.21
N ARG A 397 48.90 28.15 20.17
CA ARG A 397 48.63 28.75 21.49
C ARG A 397 48.75 27.74 22.64
N GLY A 398 49.89 27.75 23.32
CA GLY A 398 50.15 27.04 24.59
C GLY A 398 51.63 27.10 24.95
N GLU A 399 51.97 27.01 26.23
CA GLU A 399 53.35 27.23 26.69
C GLU A 399 54.31 26.11 26.28
N ARG A 400 55.61 26.43 26.25
CA ARG A 400 56.72 25.47 26.00
C ARG A 400 56.66 24.74 24.65
N SER A 401 55.74 25.12 23.75
CA SER A 401 55.62 24.53 22.42
C SER A 401 56.83 24.81 21.51
N SER A 402 56.97 24.01 20.46
CA SER A 402 57.98 24.21 19.41
C SER A 402 57.35 24.28 18.02
N VAL A 403 57.81 25.21 17.18
CA VAL A 403 57.21 25.48 15.86
C VAL A 403 58.29 25.60 14.77
N ARG A 404 58.10 24.90 13.65
CA ARG A 404 59.01 24.91 12.49
C ARG A 404 58.24 25.04 11.16
N GLY A 405 58.27 26.25 10.61
CA GLY A 405 57.68 26.62 9.33
C GLY A 405 57.76 28.14 9.13
N GLU A 406 57.34 28.63 7.97
CA GLU A 406 57.34 30.06 7.64
C GLU A 406 55.90 30.62 7.68
N GLY A 407 55.74 31.91 7.95
CA GLY A 407 54.42 32.56 8.11
C GLY A 407 53.63 32.22 9.39
N SER A 408 54.04 31.20 10.16
CA SER A 408 53.31 30.72 11.34
C SER A 408 53.27 31.72 12.51
N SER A 409 52.16 31.77 13.24
CA SER A 409 51.92 32.67 14.37
C SER A 409 51.84 31.94 15.71
N VAL A 410 52.43 32.51 16.77
CA VAL A 410 52.50 31.86 18.10
C VAL A 410 52.24 32.83 19.24
N ARG A 411 51.45 32.41 20.24
CA ARG A 411 51.03 33.24 21.39
C ARG A 411 51.07 32.46 22.72
N SER A 412 52.23 32.47 23.37
CA SER A 412 52.50 31.86 24.69
C SER A 412 53.91 32.19 25.20
N GLU A 413 54.24 31.73 26.42
CA GLU A 413 55.60 31.79 26.98
C GLU A 413 56.39 30.48 26.73
N GLY A 414 57.72 30.52 26.88
CA GLY A 414 58.60 29.34 26.77
C GLY A 414 58.88 28.75 25.37
N ILE A 415 58.42 29.38 24.28
CA ILE A 415 58.43 28.82 22.91
C ILE A 415 59.83 28.76 22.25
N SER A 416 60.10 27.71 21.46
CA SER A 416 61.20 27.64 20.47
C SER A 416 60.70 27.67 19.01
N VAL A 417 61.17 28.62 18.17
CA VAL A 417 60.66 28.81 16.78
C VAL A 417 61.77 28.95 15.73
N ARG A 418 61.75 28.10 14.69
CA ARG A 418 62.67 28.14 13.52
C ARG A 418 61.93 28.29 12.18
N GLY A 419 62.15 29.42 11.51
CA GLY A 419 61.61 29.84 10.21
C GLY A 419 62.10 31.26 9.87
N LYS A 420 62.06 31.71 8.62
CA LYS A 420 62.62 33.02 8.21
C LYS A 420 61.76 34.23 8.59
N GLU A 421 60.43 34.15 8.46
CA GLU A 421 59.51 35.23 8.86
C GLU A 421 58.75 34.88 10.15
N LYS A 422 58.53 35.87 11.03
CA LYS A 422 57.96 35.65 12.38
C LYS A 422 57.11 36.83 12.86
N LYS A 423 55.96 36.54 13.48
CA LYS A 423 55.24 37.46 14.38
C LYS A 423 55.03 36.79 15.73
N ARG A 424 55.58 37.39 16.79
CA ARG A 424 55.49 36.92 18.19
C ARG A 424 54.83 38.01 19.04
N TYR A 425 53.84 37.63 19.84
CA TYR A 425 53.24 38.50 20.85
C TYR A 425 53.58 37.98 22.24
N GLN A 426 54.33 38.77 23.02
CA GLN A 426 54.54 38.53 24.45
C GLN A 426 53.58 39.41 25.26
N TYR A 427 53.21 38.96 26.45
CA TYR A 427 52.39 39.74 27.38
C TYR A 427 52.80 39.39 28.82
N THR A 428 53.66 40.21 29.42
CA THR A 428 54.19 39.96 30.76
C THR A 428 53.16 40.28 31.84
N SER A 429 52.94 39.36 32.77
CA SER A 429 52.10 39.59 33.93
C SER A 429 52.85 40.39 35.00
N ARG A 430 52.14 41.32 35.68
CA ARG A 430 52.56 41.90 36.96
C ARG A 430 51.40 41.84 37.94
N ILE A 431 51.69 41.36 39.13
CA ILE A 431 50.79 41.36 40.28
C ILE A 431 51.22 42.52 41.19
N GLY A 432 50.26 43.30 41.71
CA GLY A 432 50.57 44.42 42.62
C GLY A 432 49.35 45.18 43.14
N SER A 433 49.13 45.06 44.46
CA SER A 433 48.62 46.08 45.41
C SER A 433 47.37 46.94 45.09
N LEU A 434 46.37 46.82 45.98
CA LEU A 434 45.41 47.86 46.40
C LEU A 434 46.13 49.17 46.86
N PRO A 435 45.48 50.36 47.00
CA PRO A 435 44.05 50.58 47.35
C PRO A 435 43.33 51.80 46.71
N GLY A 436 42.07 52.06 47.11
CA GLY A 436 41.58 53.44 47.35
C GLY A 436 40.44 54.04 46.50
N LEU A 437 39.20 53.97 47.02
CA LEU A 437 38.11 54.97 46.98
C LEU A 437 37.91 55.91 45.76
N THR A 438 36.71 55.88 45.15
CA THR A 438 35.61 56.85 45.47
C THR A 438 34.29 56.52 44.74
N HIS A 439 33.16 56.96 45.33
CA HIS A 439 31.81 57.25 44.80
C HIS A 439 31.45 56.83 43.36
N SER A 440 30.32 56.17 43.05
CA SER A 440 29.10 55.74 43.78
C SER A 440 28.37 54.66 42.91
N ILE A 441 27.17 54.10 43.13
CA ILE A 441 25.93 54.43 43.88
C ILE A 441 25.41 53.15 44.62
N ILE A 442 24.37 53.30 45.45
CA ILE A 442 23.80 52.33 46.41
C ILE A 442 22.91 51.24 45.78
N MET A 443 22.90 50.06 46.40
CA MET A 443 22.04 48.89 46.12
C MET A 443 20.62 49.05 46.72
N GLY A 444 19.67 48.19 46.37
CA GLY A 444 18.54 47.91 47.28
C GLY A 444 17.29 47.30 46.67
N CYS A 445 16.85 46.16 47.20
CA CYS A 445 15.52 45.59 46.93
C CYS A 445 14.43 46.37 47.69
N ASN A 446 13.26 46.59 47.09
CA ASN A 446 12.13 45.70 47.41
C ASN A 446 10.82 45.97 46.63
N ALA A 447 10.01 44.91 46.61
CA ALA A 447 8.54 44.87 46.63
C ALA A 447 7.70 45.68 45.62
N LEU A 448 6.95 44.91 44.82
CA LEU A 448 5.52 45.05 44.52
C LEU A 448 4.87 46.45 44.69
N THR A 449 4.54 47.10 43.57
CA THR A 449 3.14 47.40 43.19
C THR A 449 3.06 47.94 41.75
N ARG A 450 1.85 48.06 41.20
CA ARG A 450 1.53 48.73 39.90
C ARG A 450 2.12 48.10 38.61
N ARG A 451 1.98 46.79 38.40
CA ARG A 451 1.98 46.23 37.02
C ARG A 451 1.01 45.08 36.72
N MET A 452 0.04 44.79 37.60
CA MET A 452 -1.00 43.75 37.39
C MET A 452 -2.43 44.30 37.52
N ALA A 453 -2.73 45.44 36.89
CA ALA A 453 -4.07 46.05 36.89
C ALA A 453 -4.77 46.03 35.51
N PHE A 454 -4.04 45.79 34.41
CA PHE A 454 -4.59 45.83 33.05
C PHE A 454 -4.65 44.47 32.33
N GLN A 455 -3.92 43.45 32.80
CA GLN A 455 -3.94 42.12 32.17
C GLN A 455 -5.00 41.16 32.74
N LEU A 456 -5.50 41.36 33.96
CA LEU A 456 -6.62 40.55 34.47
C LEU A 456 -7.97 40.89 33.82
N LEU A 457 -8.17 42.15 33.42
CA LEU A 457 -9.47 42.61 32.89
C LEU A 457 -9.82 41.96 31.53
N MET A 458 -8.82 41.78 30.66
CA MET A 458 -9.00 41.09 29.37
C MET A 458 -9.33 39.61 29.54
N VAL A 459 -8.70 38.91 30.50
CA VAL A 459 -8.92 37.47 30.73
C VAL A 459 -10.36 37.20 31.19
N VAL A 460 -10.91 38.05 32.06
CA VAL A 460 -12.31 37.91 32.51
C VAL A 460 -13.31 38.18 31.38
N VAL A 461 -13.08 39.20 30.55
CA VAL A 461 -13.97 39.50 29.40
C VAL A 461 -13.97 38.36 28.38
N ILE A 462 -12.80 37.76 28.10
CA ILE A 462 -12.70 36.60 27.19
C ILE A 462 -13.36 35.36 27.81
N ALA A 463 -13.21 35.12 29.11
CA ALA A 463 -13.87 34.00 29.80
C ALA A 463 -15.40 34.13 29.83
N VAL A 464 -15.95 35.34 29.99
CA VAL A 464 -17.39 35.59 29.94
C VAL A 464 -17.94 35.38 28.51
N LEU A 465 -17.24 35.85 27.47
CA LEU A 465 -17.65 35.62 26.08
C LEU A 465 -17.60 34.13 25.68
N LEU A 466 -16.62 33.37 26.17
CA LEU A 466 -16.51 31.93 25.92
C LEU A 466 -17.52 31.09 26.72
N THR A 467 -18.05 31.60 27.85
CA THR A 467 -19.12 30.90 28.60
C THR A 467 -20.52 31.21 28.08
N SER A 468 -20.72 32.30 27.32
CA SER A 468 -21.97 32.57 26.60
C SER A 468 -22.22 31.71 25.34
N LEU A 469 -21.32 30.78 24.99
CA LEU A 469 -21.47 29.90 23.83
C LEU A 469 -21.78 28.42 24.17
N ALA A 470 -22.07 28.11 25.44
CA ALA A 470 -22.20 26.73 25.92
C ALA A 470 -23.34 26.52 26.92
N LEU A 471 -24.60 26.78 26.52
CA LEU A 471 -25.79 26.33 27.28
C LEU A 471 -27.10 26.31 26.45
N VAL A 472 -27.13 25.51 25.37
CA VAL A 472 -28.39 25.04 24.74
C VAL A 472 -28.32 23.53 24.56
N THR A 473 -28.29 22.80 25.67
CA THR A 473 -28.57 21.36 25.70
C THR A 473 -30.08 21.15 25.64
N ILE A 474 -30.65 21.18 24.44
CA ILE A 474 -32.01 20.67 24.20
C ILE A 474 -31.87 19.17 23.94
N ASP A 475 -32.53 18.36 24.78
CA ASP A 475 -32.69 16.93 24.55
C ASP A 475 -33.58 16.69 23.31
N PHE A 476 -32.95 16.64 22.13
CA PHE A 476 -33.48 15.85 21.03
C PHE A 476 -32.90 14.45 21.11
N THR A 477 -33.59 13.60 21.86
CA THR A 477 -33.63 12.18 21.52
C THR A 477 -34.51 12.05 20.27
N PRO A 478 -33.95 11.70 19.09
CA PRO A 478 -34.80 11.24 17.99
C PRO A 478 -35.29 9.85 18.36
N GLY A 479 -36.41 9.80 19.06
CA GLY A 479 -37.19 8.58 19.27
C GLY A 479 -37.70 8.09 17.92
N PHE A 480 -36.85 7.37 17.18
CA PHE A 480 -37.17 6.78 15.89
C PHE A 480 -38.18 5.65 16.05
N SER A 481 -39.46 6.01 16.23
CA SER A 481 -40.54 5.21 15.67
C SER A 481 -40.30 5.12 14.16
N PRO A 482 -40.17 3.92 13.58
CA PRO A 482 -39.93 3.79 12.15
C PRO A 482 -41.20 4.19 11.39
N VAL A 483 -41.19 5.37 10.75
CA VAL A 483 -42.17 5.69 9.72
C VAL A 483 -41.88 4.77 8.53
N SER A 484 -42.81 3.87 8.23
CA SER A 484 -42.67 2.88 7.18
C SER A 484 -42.60 3.54 5.80
N VAL A 485 -41.49 3.32 5.10
CA VAL A 485 -41.49 3.38 3.63
C VAL A 485 -42.26 2.16 3.15
N GLU A 486 -43.42 2.36 2.51
CA GLU A 486 -44.14 1.24 1.90
C GLU A 486 -43.24 0.59 0.83
N GLY A 487 -42.88 -0.68 1.05
CA GLY A 487 -42.00 -1.43 0.17
C GLY A 487 -40.51 -1.49 0.55
N TYR A 488 -40.09 -1.04 1.75
CA TYR A 488 -38.71 -1.24 2.22
C TYR A 488 -38.65 -1.75 3.66
N ASP A 489 -38.07 -2.93 3.88
CA ASP A 489 -37.91 -3.48 5.22
C ASP A 489 -36.71 -2.85 5.97
N GLY A 490 -36.79 -2.87 7.30
CA GLY A 490 -35.83 -2.20 8.19
C GLY A 490 -34.53 -2.97 8.47
N SER A 491 -34.18 -4.01 7.70
CA SER A 491 -33.04 -4.89 8.01
C SER A 491 -31.66 -4.38 7.57
N VAL A 492 -31.57 -3.21 6.91
CA VAL A 492 -30.29 -2.60 6.52
C VAL A 492 -29.45 -2.27 7.76
N LYS A 493 -28.44 -3.09 8.03
CA LYS A 493 -27.44 -2.88 9.09
C LYS A 493 -26.82 -1.48 8.98
N ARG A 494 -26.43 -0.90 10.12
CA ARG A 494 -25.68 0.38 10.19
C ARG A 494 -24.37 0.36 9.39
N ASP A 495 -23.85 -0.84 9.13
CA ASP A 495 -22.59 -1.13 8.43
C ASP A 495 -22.82 -1.32 6.91
N ALA A 496 -23.24 -0.27 6.20
CA ALA A 496 -23.42 -0.30 4.74
C ALA A 496 -22.80 0.92 4.05
N LEU A 497 -22.41 0.77 2.79
CA LEU A 497 -21.81 1.80 1.94
C LEU A 497 -22.65 2.03 0.68
N VAL A 498 -22.71 3.30 0.23
CA VAL A 498 -23.30 3.68 -1.05
C VAL A 498 -22.16 3.77 -2.05
N VAL A 499 -22.12 2.87 -3.03
CA VAL A 499 -21.04 2.78 -4.02
C VAL A 499 -21.58 3.12 -5.41
N PRO A 500 -20.97 4.06 -6.15
CA PRO A 500 -21.37 4.38 -7.53
C PRO A 500 -21.20 3.18 -8.46
N LEU A 501 -22.15 2.97 -9.38
CA LEU A 501 -22.16 1.83 -10.29
C LEU A 501 -20.93 1.81 -11.20
N ASP A 502 -20.44 2.97 -11.64
CA ASP A 502 -19.20 3.10 -12.43
C ASP A 502 -17.98 2.48 -11.74
N TYR A 503 -17.92 2.55 -10.40
CA TYR A 503 -16.86 1.95 -9.60
C TYR A 503 -17.02 0.43 -9.46
N LEU A 504 -18.27 -0.05 -9.40
CA LEU A 504 -18.60 -1.47 -9.38
C LEU A 504 -18.29 -2.13 -10.74
N MET A 505 -18.63 -1.47 -11.84
CA MET A 505 -18.34 -1.93 -13.21
C MET A 505 -16.84 -2.11 -13.47
N LYS A 506 -15.99 -1.26 -12.88
CA LYS A 506 -14.53 -1.40 -12.97
C LYS A 506 -13.98 -2.65 -12.31
N GLY A 507 -14.72 -3.23 -11.36
CA GLY A 507 -14.26 -4.37 -10.59
C GLY A 507 -13.09 -4.02 -9.66
N PRO A 508 -12.56 -5.00 -8.92
CA PRO A 508 -13.04 -6.37 -8.83
C PRO A 508 -14.19 -6.51 -7.79
N VAL A 509 -14.93 -5.42 -7.54
CA VAL A 509 -16.18 -5.47 -6.78
C VAL A 509 -17.17 -6.42 -7.44
N THR A 510 -17.41 -7.56 -6.79
CA THR A 510 -18.34 -8.59 -7.23
C THR A 510 -19.76 -8.04 -7.30
N LEU A 511 -20.15 -7.53 -8.47
CA LEU A 511 -21.54 -7.29 -8.82
C LEU A 511 -22.08 -8.58 -9.43
N GLN A 512 -23.18 -9.11 -8.88
CA GLN A 512 -23.75 -10.38 -9.32
C GLN A 512 -24.14 -10.32 -10.80
N GLN A 513 -23.96 -11.42 -11.53
CA GLN A 513 -24.20 -11.46 -12.97
C GLN A 513 -25.66 -11.16 -13.35
N ASP A 514 -26.60 -11.35 -12.42
CA ASP A 514 -28.03 -11.07 -12.53
C ASP A 514 -28.49 -9.82 -11.75
N ASP A 515 -27.58 -8.96 -11.28
CA ASP A 515 -27.94 -7.69 -10.62
C ASP A 515 -28.72 -6.78 -11.60
N PRO A 516 -29.95 -6.33 -11.27
CA PRO A 516 -30.77 -5.54 -12.19
C PRO A 516 -30.12 -4.23 -12.67
N LYS A 517 -29.21 -3.62 -11.90
CA LYS A 517 -28.49 -2.40 -12.30
C LYS A 517 -27.33 -2.72 -13.24
N LEU A 518 -26.67 -3.87 -13.10
CA LEU A 518 -25.75 -4.36 -14.11
C LEU A 518 -26.49 -4.56 -15.45
N ILE A 519 -27.64 -5.24 -15.42
CA ILE A 519 -28.43 -5.50 -16.63
C ILE A 519 -28.89 -4.17 -17.28
N GLN A 520 -29.45 -3.23 -16.50
CA GLN A 520 -29.84 -1.91 -17.03
C GLN A 520 -28.64 -1.10 -17.55
N ARG A 521 -27.46 -1.22 -16.93
CA ARG A 521 -26.23 -0.57 -17.41
C ARG A 521 -25.75 -1.16 -18.74
N ILE A 522 -25.85 -2.47 -18.93
CA ILE A 522 -25.54 -3.11 -20.21
C ILE A 522 -26.52 -2.62 -21.30
N ILE A 523 -27.82 -2.66 -21.02
CA ILE A 523 -28.89 -2.18 -21.93
C ILE A 523 -28.67 -0.72 -22.34
N SER A 524 -28.25 0.16 -21.41
CA SER A 524 -28.18 1.61 -21.65
C SER A 524 -26.86 2.14 -22.20
N GLN A 525 -25.73 1.43 -22.01
CA GLN A 525 -24.40 1.92 -22.42
C GLN A 525 -23.61 1.00 -23.35
N TYR A 526 -23.90 -0.32 -23.36
CA TYR A 526 -23.07 -1.31 -24.06
C TYR A 526 -23.80 -2.08 -25.16
N LEU A 527 -25.13 -2.17 -25.09
CA LEU A 527 -25.94 -2.96 -26.01
C LEU A 527 -26.53 -2.10 -27.14
N HIS A 528 -26.00 -2.25 -28.35
CA HIS A 528 -26.41 -1.49 -29.52
C HIS A 528 -27.39 -2.27 -30.40
N HIS A 529 -28.47 -1.62 -30.80
CA HIS A 529 -29.56 -2.20 -31.59
C HIS A 529 -29.11 -2.61 -33.01
N PRO A 530 -29.69 -3.68 -33.60
CA PRO A 530 -29.57 -4.00 -35.03
C PRO A 530 -29.74 -2.77 -35.94
N SER A 531 -28.93 -2.68 -37.00
CA SER A 531 -29.01 -1.56 -37.95
C SER A 531 -30.17 -1.75 -38.93
N ASP A 532 -31.02 -0.75 -39.12
CA ASP A 532 -32.07 -0.77 -40.16
C ASP A 532 -31.49 -0.53 -41.57
N ALA A 533 -30.34 0.13 -41.68
CA ALA A 533 -29.71 0.46 -42.95
C ALA A 533 -29.26 -0.77 -43.77
N PRO A 534 -29.09 -0.67 -45.11
CA PRO A 534 -28.59 -1.78 -45.91
C PRO A 534 -27.21 -2.28 -45.48
N TYR A 535 -26.98 -3.59 -45.58
CA TYR A 535 -25.69 -4.24 -45.35
C TYR A 535 -24.55 -3.54 -46.12
N GLN A 536 -23.43 -3.29 -45.45
CA GLN A 536 -22.19 -2.80 -46.06
C GLN A 536 -21.10 -3.86 -45.90
N LEU A 537 -21.29 -4.93 -46.67
CA LEU A 537 -20.42 -6.11 -46.71
C LEU A 537 -19.50 -6.05 -47.94
N HIS A 538 -18.28 -6.57 -47.81
CA HIS A 538 -17.28 -6.66 -48.89
C HIS A 538 -17.08 -8.11 -49.38
N SER A 539 -17.50 -9.10 -48.60
CA SER A 539 -17.44 -10.52 -48.92
C SER A 539 -18.49 -10.89 -49.98
N ILE A 540 -18.00 -11.48 -51.08
CA ILE A 540 -18.84 -12.12 -52.11
C ILE A 540 -19.32 -13.50 -51.62
N ASN A 541 -18.72 -14.05 -50.56
CA ASN A 541 -19.11 -15.32 -49.95
C ASN A 541 -20.15 -15.12 -48.84
N ASP A 542 -21.28 -15.81 -48.93
CA ASP A 542 -22.36 -15.83 -47.93
C ASP A 542 -21.99 -16.53 -46.60
N ASP A 543 -20.94 -17.35 -46.60
CA ASP A 543 -20.45 -18.09 -45.43
C ASP A 543 -18.94 -17.87 -45.26
N PRO A 544 -18.51 -16.73 -44.68
CA PRO A 544 -17.09 -16.38 -44.57
C PRO A 544 -16.32 -17.21 -43.51
N SER A 545 -17.00 -18.06 -42.74
CA SER A 545 -16.38 -18.94 -41.74
C SER A 545 -15.37 -19.92 -42.35
N MET A 546 -14.47 -20.46 -41.52
CA MET A 546 -13.48 -21.45 -41.96
C MET A 546 -13.97 -22.91 -41.83
N GLY A 547 -15.27 -23.10 -41.57
CA GLY A 547 -15.91 -24.41 -41.49
C GLY A 547 -16.74 -24.62 -40.21
N GLN A 548 -16.59 -23.77 -39.20
CA GLN A 548 -17.34 -23.82 -37.95
C GLN A 548 -18.85 -23.77 -38.23
N SER A 549 -19.31 -22.74 -38.95
CA SER A 549 -20.73 -22.55 -39.27
C SER A 549 -21.32 -23.76 -40.01
N LYS A 550 -20.56 -24.34 -40.96
CA LYS A 550 -20.93 -25.53 -41.72
C LYS A 550 -21.11 -26.75 -40.81
N THR A 551 -20.19 -26.97 -39.87
CA THR A 551 -20.30 -28.07 -38.90
C THR A 551 -21.51 -27.89 -37.97
N ILE A 552 -21.77 -26.67 -37.51
CA ILE A 552 -22.96 -26.35 -36.70
C ILE A 552 -24.25 -26.61 -37.48
N ARG A 553 -24.32 -26.23 -38.77
CA ARG A 553 -25.46 -26.59 -39.64
C ARG A 553 -25.61 -28.09 -39.85
N ASN A 554 -24.51 -28.85 -39.93
CA ASN A 554 -24.58 -30.32 -40.01
C ASN A 554 -25.16 -30.93 -38.72
N ILE A 555 -24.81 -30.39 -37.55
CA ILE A 555 -25.37 -30.84 -36.25
C ILE A 555 -26.88 -30.58 -36.20
N LEU A 556 -27.31 -29.36 -36.56
CA LEU A 556 -28.71 -28.92 -36.45
C LEU A 556 -29.61 -29.48 -37.57
N GLY A 557 -29.04 -29.80 -38.74
CA GLY A 557 -29.79 -30.28 -39.90
C GLY A 557 -30.89 -29.30 -40.32
N GLU A 558 -32.09 -29.83 -40.58
CA GLU A 558 -33.26 -29.03 -40.96
C GLU A 558 -33.68 -27.99 -39.91
N GLN A 559 -33.30 -28.15 -38.63
CA GLN A 559 -33.68 -27.23 -37.55
C GLN A 559 -33.15 -25.81 -37.77
N VAL A 560 -32.07 -25.64 -38.54
CA VAL A 560 -31.50 -24.32 -38.86
C VAL A 560 -32.51 -23.38 -39.53
N ASN A 561 -33.49 -23.93 -40.26
CA ASN A 561 -34.50 -23.17 -40.99
C ASN A 561 -35.61 -22.59 -40.11
N ASN A 562 -35.68 -22.98 -38.83
CA ASN A 562 -36.68 -22.49 -37.87
C ASN A 562 -36.30 -21.13 -37.24
N GLY A 563 -35.20 -20.52 -37.70
CA GLY A 563 -34.52 -19.45 -36.99
C GLY A 563 -33.76 -19.96 -35.75
N GLY A 564 -33.14 -19.03 -35.03
CA GLY A 564 -32.36 -19.30 -33.82
C GLY A 564 -31.76 -18.03 -33.24
N PHE A 565 -31.05 -18.17 -32.12
CA PHE A 565 -30.26 -17.12 -31.50
C PHE A 565 -28.77 -17.50 -31.42
N PHE A 566 -27.90 -16.69 -32.04
CA PHE A 566 -26.45 -16.87 -31.95
C PHE A 566 -25.78 -15.87 -31.00
N VAL A 567 -24.61 -16.24 -30.49
CA VAL A 567 -23.63 -15.30 -29.91
C VAL A 567 -22.30 -15.49 -30.62
N GLU A 568 -21.66 -14.40 -31.06
CA GLU A 568 -20.29 -14.40 -31.57
C GLU A 568 -19.45 -13.47 -30.70
N CYS A 569 -18.51 -14.02 -29.94
CA CYS A 569 -17.46 -13.26 -29.27
C CYS A 569 -16.15 -13.43 -30.03
N GLY A 570 -15.44 -12.32 -30.24
CA GLY A 570 -14.33 -12.22 -31.21
C GLY A 570 -14.82 -11.79 -32.59
N ALA A 571 -15.81 -10.89 -32.66
CA ALA A 571 -16.52 -10.56 -33.90
C ALA A 571 -15.67 -9.80 -34.95
N LEU A 572 -14.45 -9.36 -34.62
CA LEU A 572 -13.49 -8.73 -35.53
C LEU A 572 -14.09 -7.47 -36.18
N ASP A 573 -14.16 -7.40 -37.51
CA ASP A 573 -14.79 -6.30 -38.24
C ASP A 573 -16.30 -6.54 -38.48
N GLY A 574 -16.88 -7.60 -37.91
CA GLY A 574 -18.27 -8.00 -38.10
C GLY A 574 -18.55 -8.78 -39.39
N GLU A 575 -17.52 -9.16 -40.15
CA GLU A 575 -17.66 -9.83 -41.45
C GLU A 575 -16.58 -10.88 -41.73
N THR A 576 -15.31 -10.46 -41.63
CA THR A 576 -14.12 -11.24 -41.97
C THR A 576 -14.04 -12.47 -41.06
N ARG A 577 -14.09 -13.66 -41.65
CA ARG A 577 -14.16 -14.96 -40.95
C ARG A 577 -15.43 -15.18 -40.09
N SER A 578 -16.43 -14.30 -40.11
CA SER A 578 -17.57 -14.37 -39.19
C SER A 578 -18.31 -15.71 -39.26
N ASN A 579 -18.37 -16.37 -38.12
CA ASN A 579 -19.03 -17.65 -37.91
C ASN A 579 -20.56 -17.55 -37.96
N THR A 580 -21.13 -16.36 -37.70
CA THR A 580 -22.59 -16.18 -37.60
C THR A 580 -23.26 -15.50 -38.80
N LEU A 581 -22.51 -14.79 -39.65
CA LEU A 581 -23.07 -13.98 -40.75
C LEU A 581 -24.03 -14.78 -41.66
N VAL A 582 -23.72 -16.05 -41.91
CA VAL A 582 -24.55 -16.96 -42.71
C VAL A 582 -25.89 -17.31 -42.05
N PHE A 583 -25.91 -17.46 -40.72
CA PHE A 583 -27.14 -17.73 -39.97
C PHE A 583 -28.07 -16.52 -39.99
N GLU A 584 -27.51 -15.32 -39.84
CA GLU A 584 -28.22 -14.05 -39.97
C GLU A 584 -28.78 -13.86 -41.40
N LYS A 585 -27.90 -13.84 -42.42
CA LYS A 585 -28.28 -13.52 -43.82
C LYS A 585 -29.22 -14.54 -44.46
N LYS A 586 -28.99 -15.84 -44.24
CA LYS A 586 -29.65 -16.92 -45.01
C LYS A 586 -30.77 -17.61 -44.24
N TYR A 587 -30.68 -17.70 -42.92
CA TYR A 587 -31.61 -18.46 -42.09
C TYR A 587 -32.45 -17.57 -41.15
N GLY A 588 -32.28 -16.23 -41.22
CA GLY A 588 -33.07 -15.28 -40.43
C GLY A 588 -32.81 -15.34 -38.93
N TRP A 589 -31.65 -15.85 -38.51
CA TRP A 589 -31.30 -15.93 -37.10
C TRP A 589 -31.05 -14.54 -36.51
N ARG A 590 -31.45 -14.37 -35.25
CA ARG A 590 -31.07 -13.21 -34.43
C ARG A 590 -29.80 -13.56 -33.64
N GLY A 591 -29.19 -12.58 -33.01
CA GLY A 591 -28.06 -12.84 -32.12
C GLY A 591 -27.46 -11.59 -31.51
N VAL A 592 -26.20 -11.71 -31.11
CA VAL A 592 -25.33 -10.60 -30.72
C VAL A 592 -23.89 -10.84 -31.15
N LEU A 593 -23.22 -9.78 -31.61
CA LEU A 593 -21.77 -9.72 -31.81
C LEU A 593 -21.11 -9.02 -30.61
N ILE A 594 -20.06 -9.59 -30.06
CA ILE A 594 -19.30 -9.07 -28.92
C ILE A 594 -17.84 -8.89 -29.38
N GLU A 595 -17.34 -7.66 -29.32
CA GLU A 595 -15.98 -7.31 -29.73
C GLU A 595 -15.29 -6.45 -28.67
N GLY A 596 -14.03 -6.80 -28.37
CA GLY A 596 -13.25 -6.23 -27.27
C GLY A 596 -12.21 -5.18 -27.68
N ASP A 597 -11.73 -5.16 -28.92
CA ASP A 597 -10.89 -4.06 -29.41
C ASP A 597 -11.78 -2.90 -29.89
N PRO A 598 -11.74 -1.70 -29.27
CA PRO A 598 -12.59 -0.58 -29.69
C PRO A 598 -12.39 -0.19 -31.15
N LYS A 599 -11.21 -0.44 -31.75
CA LYS A 599 -10.97 -0.18 -33.19
C LYS A 599 -11.66 -1.20 -34.08
N ASN A 600 -11.72 -2.46 -33.66
CA ASN A 600 -12.48 -3.50 -34.36
C ASN A 600 -13.97 -3.19 -34.28
N PHE A 601 -14.47 -2.78 -33.11
CA PHE A 601 -15.87 -2.39 -32.92
C PHE A 601 -16.30 -1.19 -33.81
N GLU A 602 -15.42 -0.22 -34.08
CA GLU A 602 -15.69 0.83 -35.08
C GLU A 602 -15.91 0.27 -36.49
N LEU A 603 -15.31 -0.87 -36.84
CA LEU A 603 -15.54 -1.56 -38.12
C LEU A 603 -16.82 -2.40 -38.10
N VAL A 604 -17.12 -3.10 -36.99
CA VAL A 604 -18.40 -3.84 -36.80
C VAL A 604 -19.60 -2.93 -37.07
N LYS A 605 -19.58 -1.70 -36.53
CA LYS A 605 -20.63 -0.69 -36.75
C LYS A 605 -20.82 -0.32 -38.23
N GLN A 606 -19.76 -0.33 -39.03
CA GLN A 606 -19.85 0.06 -40.44
C GLN A 606 -20.61 -0.97 -41.29
N LYS A 607 -20.60 -2.26 -40.92
CA LYS A 607 -21.18 -3.35 -41.72
C LYS A 607 -22.72 -3.35 -41.81
N ASN A 608 -23.43 -2.61 -40.95
CA ASN A 608 -24.90 -2.64 -40.81
C ASN A 608 -25.48 -4.06 -40.63
N ARG A 609 -24.90 -4.85 -39.71
CA ARG A 609 -25.43 -6.17 -39.33
C ARG A 609 -26.86 -6.05 -38.77
N LYS A 610 -27.69 -7.08 -39.01
CA LYS A 610 -29.10 -7.19 -38.58
C LYS A 610 -29.23 -7.87 -37.23
N THR A 611 -28.24 -7.67 -36.37
CA THR A 611 -28.06 -8.35 -35.09
C THR A 611 -27.53 -7.35 -34.06
N TRP A 612 -27.68 -7.64 -32.76
CA TRP A 612 -27.21 -6.73 -31.71
C TRP A 612 -25.68 -6.66 -31.70
N THR A 613 -25.10 -5.57 -31.24
CA THR A 613 -23.64 -5.46 -31.09
C THR A 613 -23.25 -4.91 -29.72
N VAL A 614 -22.13 -5.38 -29.17
CA VAL A 614 -21.63 -5.02 -27.83
C VAL A 614 -20.15 -4.67 -27.90
N ASN A 615 -19.80 -3.48 -27.41
CA ASN A 615 -18.43 -2.97 -27.32
C ASN A 615 -17.84 -3.29 -25.92
N ALA A 616 -17.50 -4.56 -25.72
CA ALA A 616 -16.97 -5.08 -24.46
C ALA A 616 -16.27 -6.42 -24.68
N CYS A 617 -15.29 -6.75 -23.84
CA CYS A 617 -14.81 -8.13 -23.70
C CYS A 617 -15.82 -8.98 -22.91
N LEU A 618 -15.75 -10.31 -23.05
CA LEU A 618 -16.33 -11.20 -22.04
C LEU A 618 -15.41 -11.25 -20.82
N SER A 619 -16.01 -11.20 -19.62
CA SER A 619 -15.26 -11.25 -18.36
C SER A 619 -14.73 -12.66 -18.10
N THR A 620 -13.47 -12.72 -17.66
CA THR A 620 -12.85 -13.93 -17.09
C THR A 620 -13.18 -14.10 -15.61
N GLN A 621 -14.11 -13.31 -15.09
CA GLN A 621 -14.59 -13.30 -13.70
C GLN A 621 -16.13 -13.33 -13.67
N PRO A 622 -16.77 -13.86 -12.61
CA PRO A 622 -18.22 -13.90 -12.47
C PRO A 622 -18.84 -12.52 -12.10
N TYR A 623 -18.20 -11.43 -12.50
CA TYR A 623 -18.57 -10.03 -12.23
C TYR A 623 -17.96 -9.11 -13.32
N PRO A 624 -18.53 -7.93 -13.58
CA PRO A 624 -17.97 -6.94 -14.51
C PRO A 624 -16.65 -6.38 -13.97
N ASN A 625 -15.67 -6.19 -14.86
CA ASN A 625 -14.39 -5.57 -14.53
C ASN A 625 -13.82 -4.81 -15.73
N THR A 626 -13.01 -3.77 -15.49
CA THR A 626 -12.19 -3.15 -16.53
C THR A 626 -10.84 -3.85 -16.61
N VAL A 627 -10.31 -4.01 -17.82
CA VAL A 627 -9.00 -4.61 -18.08
C VAL A 627 -8.18 -3.74 -19.04
N MET A 628 -6.85 -3.89 -19.02
CA MET A 628 -6.01 -3.44 -20.13
C MET A 628 -6.11 -4.43 -21.28
N PHE A 629 -6.72 -4.02 -22.39
CA PHE A 629 -6.83 -4.80 -23.62
C PHE A 629 -5.74 -4.41 -24.60
N LYS A 630 -5.02 -5.39 -25.15
CA LYS A 630 -4.01 -5.22 -26.20
C LYS A 630 -4.73 -5.08 -27.55
N GLN A 631 -4.69 -3.89 -28.14
CA GLN A 631 -5.36 -3.60 -29.39
C GLN A 631 -4.55 -4.11 -30.59
N GLN A 632 -5.07 -5.07 -31.35
CA GLN A 632 -4.43 -5.62 -32.55
C GLN A 632 -5.45 -6.40 -33.40
N PHE A 633 -5.84 -5.85 -34.55
CA PHE A 633 -6.89 -6.36 -35.46
C PHE A 633 -7.21 -7.87 -35.33
N ASN A 634 -6.30 -8.74 -35.79
CA ASN A 634 -6.52 -10.20 -35.82
C ASN A 634 -6.28 -10.96 -34.50
N ILE A 635 -5.59 -10.38 -33.50
CA ILE A 635 -5.13 -11.10 -32.28
C ILE A 635 -5.22 -10.23 -31.01
N GLY A 636 -6.30 -9.45 -30.90
CA GLY A 636 -6.53 -8.51 -29.80
C GLY A 636 -7.02 -9.22 -28.55
N LYS A 637 -6.45 -8.92 -27.37
CA LYS A 637 -6.81 -9.66 -26.14
C LYS A 637 -6.56 -8.96 -24.81
N ILE A 638 -7.19 -9.50 -23.78
CA ILE A 638 -6.97 -9.15 -22.37
C ILE A 638 -5.48 -9.28 -22.02
N SER A 639 -4.94 -8.29 -21.31
CA SER A 639 -3.55 -8.25 -20.85
C SER A 639 -3.44 -8.36 -19.33
N LYS A 640 -2.22 -8.63 -18.85
CA LYS A 640 -1.86 -8.65 -17.42
C LYS A 640 -1.36 -7.29 -16.90
N LEU A 641 -1.52 -6.22 -17.70
CA LEU A 641 -1.18 -4.85 -17.32
C LEU A 641 -2.27 -4.23 -16.45
N VAL A 642 -1.88 -3.34 -15.55
CA VAL A 642 -2.76 -2.68 -14.56
C VAL A 642 -3.53 -1.54 -15.23
N THR A 643 -4.82 -1.39 -14.92
CA THR A 643 -5.68 -0.29 -15.38
C THR A 643 -5.29 1.05 -14.74
N GLY A 644 -5.47 2.15 -15.46
CA GLY A 644 -5.07 3.50 -15.05
C GLY A 644 -3.76 3.97 -15.71
N GLU A 645 -2.94 3.07 -16.26
CA GLU A 645 -1.69 3.39 -16.93
C GLU A 645 -1.79 3.46 -18.47
N LYS A 646 -1.09 4.43 -19.07
CA LYS A 646 -1.12 4.67 -20.51
C LYS A 646 -0.05 3.87 -21.26
N HIS A 647 -0.39 2.65 -21.67
CA HIS A 647 0.50 1.80 -22.48
C HIS A 647 0.23 1.93 -23.99
N LYS A 648 1.28 2.15 -24.79
CA LYS A 648 1.17 2.27 -26.27
C LYS A 648 0.69 0.95 -26.88
N GLY A 649 -0.44 1.00 -27.59
CA GLY A 649 -1.06 -0.18 -28.22
C GLY A 649 -2.09 -0.90 -27.34
N TYR A 650 -2.44 -0.35 -26.17
CA TYR A 650 -3.46 -0.89 -25.27
C TYR A 650 -4.60 0.11 -25.08
N ALA A 651 -5.74 -0.36 -24.60
CA ALA A 651 -6.88 0.45 -24.14
C ALA A 651 -7.40 -0.10 -22.81
N GLU A 652 -8.02 0.75 -21.99
CA GLU A 652 -8.94 0.26 -20.95
C GLU A 652 -10.24 -0.17 -21.64
N VAL A 653 -10.68 -1.40 -21.36
CA VAL A 653 -11.92 -1.97 -21.93
C VAL A 653 -12.73 -2.58 -20.79
N GLN A 654 -14.04 -2.33 -20.80
CA GLN A 654 -14.97 -3.01 -19.92
C GLN A 654 -15.17 -4.45 -20.39
N CYS A 655 -14.97 -5.42 -19.49
CA CYS A 655 -15.46 -6.77 -19.69
C CYS A 655 -16.79 -6.99 -18.94
N LEU A 656 -17.68 -7.77 -19.54
CA LEU A 656 -19.02 -8.08 -19.01
C LEU A 656 -19.18 -9.60 -18.86
N PRO A 657 -19.82 -10.11 -17.79
CA PRO A 657 -20.11 -11.54 -17.69
C PRO A 657 -21.08 -11.99 -18.80
N PHE A 658 -20.83 -13.16 -19.38
CA PHE A 658 -21.62 -13.69 -20.50
C PHE A 658 -23.12 -13.78 -20.17
N TYR A 659 -23.46 -14.23 -18.96
CA TYR A 659 -24.85 -14.30 -18.51
C TYR A 659 -25.54 -12.93 -18.41
N SER A 660 -24.81 -11.89 -17.99
CA SER A 660 -25.33 -10.52 -17.91
C SER A 660 -25.68 -9.95 -19.29
N VAL A 661 -24.89 -10.29 -20.33
CA VAL A 661 -25.20 -9.90 -21.72
C VAL A 661 -26.46 -10.63 -22.21
N LEU A 662 -26.61 -11.93 -21.93
CA LEU A 662 -27.82 -12.69 -22.28
C LEU A 662 -29.07 -12.15 -21.58
N LEU A 663 -28.97 -11.80 -20.29
CA LEU A 663 -30.07 -11.19 -19.54
C LEU A 663 -30.45 -9.80 -20.06
N ALA A 664 -29.47 -8.98 -20.49
CA ALA A 664 -29.74 -7.68 -21.13
C ALA A 664 -30.50 -7.83 -22.47
N LEU A 665 -30.32 -8.96 -23.16
CA LEU A 665 -31.07 -9.34 -24.37
C LEU A 665 -32.41 -10.05 -24.07
N ASN A 666 -32.72 -10.32 -22.80
CA ASN A 666 -33.83 -11.17 -22.35
C ASN A 666 -33.80 -12.58 -22.99
N ILE A 667 -32.63 -13.21 -23.01
CA ILE A 667 -32.36 -14.55 -23.56
C ILE A 667 -31.74 -15.44 -22.47
N THR A 668 -32.08 -16.74 -22.47
CA THR A 668 -31.40 -17.76 -21.64
C THR A 668 -31.01 -19.02 -22.44
N THR A 669 -31.44 -19.12 -23.70
CA THR A 669 -31.08 -20.23 -24.62
C THR A 669 -30.35 -19.66 -25.83
N VAL A 670 -29.20 -20.26 -26.17
CA VAL A 670 -28.37 -19.90 -27.32
C VAL A 670 -28.25 -21.12 -28.23
N ASP A 671 -28.64 -21.00 -29.49
CA ASP A 671 -28.61 -22.09 -30.46
C ASP A 671 -27.18 -22.37 -30.96
N TYR A 672 -26.37 -21.32 -31.11
CA TYR A 672 -24.95 -21.39 -31.45
C TYR A 672 -24.13 -20.30 -30.73
N PHE A 673 -23.13 -20.72 -29.94
CA PHE A 673 -22.15 -19.82 -29.33
C PHE A 673 -20.77 -19.99 -29.98
N SER A 674 -20.29 -18.97 -30.71
CA SER A 674 -18.91 -18.87 -31.14
C SER A 674 -18.11 -18.08 -30.10
N LEU A 675 -17.09 -18.70 -29.51
CA LEU A 675 -16.21 -18.13 -28.51
C LEU A 675 -14.75 -18.16 -29.00
N ASP A 676 -14.29 -17.01 -29.47
CA ASP A 676 -12.91 -16.74 -29.89
C ASP A 676 -12.45 -15.48 -29.13
N VAL A 677 -11.61 -15.65 -28.10
CA VAL A 677 -11.11 -14.54 -27.26
C VAL A 677 -9.59 -14.61 -27.07
N GLU A 678 -8.91 -15.27 -28.01
CA GLU A 678 -7.46 -15.21 -28.19
C GLU A 678 -6.63 -15.70 -26.97
N GLY A 679 -7.17 -16.67 -26.23
CA GLY A 679 -6.51 -17.36 -25.12
C GLY A 679 -7.08 -17.04 -23.74
N SER A 680 -8.40 -16.92 -23.62
CA SER A 680 -9.13 -16.75 -22.34
C SER A 680 -10.48 -17.49 -22.31
N GLU A 681 -10.65 -18.47 -23.19
CA GLU A 681 -11.92 -19.14 -23.49
C GLU A 681 -12.37 -20.00 -22.29
N LEU A 682 -11.42 -20.72 -21.69
CA LEU A 682 -11.67 -21.58 -20.53
C LEU A 682 -11.99 -20.75 -19.27
N GLU A 683 -11.32 -19.61 -19.09
CA GLU A 683 -11.62 -18.65 -18.04
C GLU A 683 -13.02 -18.05 -18.20
N VAL A 684 -13.42 -17.64 -19.42
CA VAL A 684 -14.79 -17.18 -19.71
C VAL A 684 -15.82 -18.29 -19.48
N LEU A 685 -15.59 -19.51 -19.98
CA LEU A 685 -16.48 -20.66 -19.81
C LEU A 685 -16.72 -21.02 -18.34
N ARG A 686 -15.73 -20.81 -17.47
CA ARG A 686 -15.83 -21.00 -16.01
C ARG A 686 -16.72 -19.97 -15.30
N THR A 687 -17.05 -18.85 -15.94
CA THR A 687 -17.98 -17.85 -15.37
C THR A 687 -19.46 -18.19 -15.59
N ILE A 688 -19.76 -19.10 -16.53
CA ILE A 688 -21.14 -19.36 -16.97
C ILE A 688 -21.93 -20.14 -15.91
N PRO A 689 -23.10 -19.64 -15.45
CA PRO A 689 -24.02 -20.42 -14.63
C PRO A 689 -24.77 -21.42 -15.52
N TRP A 690 -24.20 -22.61 -15.68
CA TRP A 690 -24.72 -23.69 -16.54
C TRP A 690 -26.09 -24.25 -16.11
N ASP A 691 -26.55 -23.91 -14.90
CA ASP A 691 -27.92 -24.14 -14.40
C ASP A 691 -28.93 -23.10 -14.91
N LYS A 692 -28.48 -21.88 -15.22
CA LYS A 692 -29.31 -20.75 -15.69
C LYS A 692 -29.25 -20.53 -17.21
N VAL A 693 -28.27 -21.12 -17.90
CA VAL A 693 -27.99 -20.86 -19.33
C VAL A 693 -27.94 -22.16 -20.14
N ASN A 694 -28.66 -22.19 -21.26
CA ASN A 694 -28.79 -23.36 -22.14
C ASN A 694 -28.17 -23.10 -23.52
N ILE A 695 -26.89 -23.45 -23.71
CA ILE A 695 -26.23 -23.40 -25.02
C ILE A 695 -26.43 -24.75 -25.73
N LYS A 696 -26.94 -24.76 -26.97
CA LYS A 696 -27.17 -25.98 -27.75
C LYS A 696 -25.90 -26.48 -28.42
N THR A 697 -25.25 -25.61 -29.18
CA THR A 697 -24.01 -25.90 -29.90
C THR A 697 -23.01 -24.76 -29.72
N MET A 698 -21.72 -25.06 -29.80
CA MET A 698 -20.67 -24.05 -29.67
C MET A 698 -19.43 -24.38 -30.51
N SER A 699 -18.73 -23.34 -30.95
CA SER A 699 -17.35 -23.42 -31.43
C SER A 699 -16.47 -22.62 -30.48
N VAL A 700 -15.39 -23.23 -30.00
CA VAL A 700 -14.50 -22.61 -29.01
C VAL A 700 -13.06 -22.76 -29.50
N GLU A 701 -12.31 -21.65 -29.59
CA GLU A 701 -10.89 -21.72 -29.92
C GLU A 701 -10.13 -22.53 -28.85
N PHE A 702 -9.11 -23.28 -29.25
CA PHE A 702 -8.33 -24.11 -28.33
C PHE A 702 -6.82 -23.85 -28.33
N ILE A 703 -6.37 -22.84 -29.08
CA ILE A 703 -4.99 -22.34 -29.05
C ILE A 703 -4.95 -21.14 -28.08
N HIS A 704 -3.75 -20.64 -27.79
CA HIS A 704 -3.46 -19.48 -26.93
C HIS A 704 -3.82 -19.59 -25.43
N GLY A 705 -4.83 -20.38 -25.03
CA GLY A 705 -5.23 -20.60 -23.64
C GLY A 705 -4.17 -21.33 -22.80
N ALA A 706 -3.94 -20.86 -21.57
CA ALA A 706 -2.78 -21.22 -20.75
C ALA A 706 -2.77 -22.69 -20.26
N GLU A 707 -3.93 -23.32 -20.10
CA GLU A 707 -4.05 -24.73 -19.67
C GLU A 707 -4.09 -25.73 -20.84
N GLY A 708 -4.17 -25.24 -22.09
CA GLY A 708 -4.13 -26.04 -23.31
C GLY A 708 -5.42 -26.81 -23.64
N LYS A 709 -5.50 -27.29 -24.89
CA LYS A 709 -6.76 -27.75 -25.50
C LYS A 709 -7.49 -28.89 -24.79
N GLU A 710 -6.76 -29.81 -24.15
CA GLU A 710 -7.37 -30.96 -23.47
C GLU A 710 -8.04 -30.56 -22.14
N ALA A 711 -7.54 -29.53 -21.45
CA ALA A 711 -8.18 -29.00 -20.24
C ALA A 711 -9.52 -28.33 -20.57
N LEU A 712 -9.55 -27.51 -21.62
CA LEU A 712 -10.76 -26.86 -22.16
C LEU A 712 -11.79 -27.92 -22.58
N LYS A 713 -11.37 -28.88 -23.41
CA LYS A 713 -12.22 -30.00 -23.87
C LYS A 713 -12.79 -30.81 -22.72
N LYS A 714 -11.98 -31.15 -21.71
CA LYS A 714 -12.49 -31.87 -20.52
C LYS A 714 -13.52 -31.03 -19.78
N TYR A 715 -13.22 -29.75 -19.49
CA TYR A 715 -14.14 -28.87 -18.76
C TYR A 715 -15.50 -28.74 -19.45
N VAL A 716 -15.53 -28.53 -20.77
CA VAL A 716 -16.79 -28.43 -21.54
C VAL A 716 -17.53 -29.77 -21.57
N MET A 717 -16.83 -30.90 -21.70
CA MET A 717 -17.46 -32.23 -21.61
C MET A 717 -18.06 -32.50 -20.22
N ASP A 718 -17.41 -32.04 -19.14
CA ASP A 718 -17.92 -32.14 -17.77
C ASP A 718 -19.25 -31.37 -17.59
N GLN A 719 -19.49 -30.30 -18.37
CA GLN A 719 -20.76 -29.55 -18.37
C GLN A 719 -21.88 -30.21 -19.21
N GLY A 720 -21.69 -31.45 -19.67
CA GLY A 720 -22.72 -32.21 -20.38
C GLY A 720 -22.73 -32.04 -21.91
N TYR A 721 -21.56 -31.82 -22.51
CA TYR A 721 -21.38 -31.71 -23.97
C TYR A 721 -20.54 -32.85 -24.55
N LYS A 722 -20.63 -33.02 -25.87
CA LYS A 722 -19.78 -33.92 -26.67
C LYS A 722 -19.06 -33.09 -27.74
N VAL A 723 -17.81 -33.44 -28.03
CA VAL A 723 -17.11 -32.97 -29.23
C VAL A 723 -17.75 -33.63 -30.46
N TYR A 724 -18.05 -32.85 -31.49
CA TYR A 724 -18.45 -33.32 -32.81
C TYR A 724 -17.22 -33.48 -33.72
N SER A 725 -16.38 -32.43 -33.79
CA SER A 725 -15.13 -32.42 -34.54
C SER A 725 -14.18 -31.31 -34.05
N GLU A 726 -12.93 -31.38 -34.47
CA GLU A 726 -12.04 -30.21 -34.54
C GLU A 726 -12.23 -29.54 -35.91
N VAL A 727 -12.20 -28.20 -35.97
CA VAL A 727 -12.11 -27.41 -37.21
C VAL A 727 -10.75 -26.72 -37.20
N THR A 728 -9.89 -27.05 -38.15
CA THR A 728 -8.53 -26.50 -38.24
C THR A 728 -8.24 -25.99 -39.65
N HIS A 729 -7.48 -24.91 -39.74
CA HIS A 729 -7.05 -24.31 -41.01
C HIS A 729 -5.53 -24.30 -41.14
N ASN A 730 -4.99 -24.68 -42.30
CA ASN A 730 -3.53 -24.82 -42.55
C ASN A 730 -2.70 -23.56 -42.26
N GLY A 731 -3.33 -22.37 -42.28
CA GLY A 731 -2.69 -21.10 -41.91
C GLY A 731 -2.76 -20.73 -40.42
N GLY A 732 -3.30 -21.60 -39.56
CA GLY A 732 -3.50 -21.34 -38.12
C GLY A 732 -4.66 -20.40 -37.78
N TYR A 733 -5.48 -20.00 -38.76
CA TYR A 733 -6.53 -18.96 -38.62
C TYR A 733 -7.90 -19.45 -38.08
N ALA A 734 -8.00 -20.74 -37.75
CA ALA A 734 -9.15 -21.39 -37.12
C ALA A 734 -8.65 -22.68 -36.47
N ASN A 735 -8.99 -22.90 -35.20
CA ASN A 735 -8.49 -24.00 -34.36
C ASN A 735 -9.55 -24.32 -33.28
N ASP A 736 -10.73 -24.72 -33.72
CA ASP A 736 -11.94 -24.77 -32.90
C ASP A 736 -12.30 -26.20 -32.49
N TYR A 737 -12.73 -26.39 -31.25
CA TYR A 737 -13.56 -27.53 -30.90
C TYR A 737 -15.02 -27.19 -31.17
N ILE A 738 -15.69 -28.01 -31.98
CA ILE A 738 -17.13 -27.92 -32.19
C ILE A 738 -17.81 -28.87 -31.21
N PHE A 739 -18.62 -28.34 -30.29
CA PHE A 739 -19.37 -29.12 -29.31
C PHE A 739 -20.89 -29.05 -29.54
N TYR A 740 -21.59 -30.09 -29.12
CA TYR A 740 -23.05 -30.14 -29.02
C TYR A 740 -23.47 -30.70 -27.66
N LYS A 741 -24.60 -30.22 -27.15
CA LYS A 741 -25.12 -30.63 -25.85
C LYS A 741 -25.65 -32.08 -25.88
N ASN A 742 -25.55 -32.79 -24.77
CA ASN A 742 -25.81 -34.23 -24.69
C ASN A 742 -27.22 -34.70 -25.08
N ASP A 743 -28.20 -33.80 -25.00
CA ASP A 743 -29.61 -33.97 -25.33
C ASP A 743 -29.91 -33.78 -26.84
N ILE A 744 -28.95 -33.27 -27.61
CA ILE A 744 -29.07 -33.12 -29.07
C ILE A 744 -28.61 -34.41 -29.77
N VAL A 745 -29.43 -34.89 -30.70
CA VAL A 745 -29.05 -35.91 -31.69
C VAL A 745 -28.64 -35.19 -32.98
N PRO A 746 -27.36 -35.23 -33.38
CA PRO A 746 -26.93 -34.62 -34.64
C PRO A 746 -27.65 -35.25 -35.84
N TRP A 747 -27.97 -34.41 -36.83
CA TRP A 747 -28.52 -34.87 -38.11
C TRP A 747 -27.49 -35.76 -38.85
N LYS A 748 -27.97 -36.71 -39.67
CA LYS A 748 -27.17 -37.79 -40.28
C LYS A 748 -27.28 -37.79 -41.81
#